data_AF-A0A672H546-F1
#
_entry.id   AF-A0A672H546-F1
#
_cell.length_a   1.000
_cell.length_b   1.000
_cell.length_c   1.000
_cell.angle_alpha   90.00
_cell.angle_beta   90.00
_cell.angle_gamma   90.00
#
_symmetry.space_group_name_H-M   'P 1'
#
loop_
_entity.id
_entity.type
_entity.pdbx_description
1 polymer ?
#
loop_
_entity_poly.entity_id
_entity_poly.type
_entity_poly.pdbx_seq_one_letter_code
_entity_poly.pdbx_strand_id
1 'polypeptide(L)'
;MQSGGKTFQCDSVFQMDIHGKIRDVLAESVRDDPGPAQRALSETDFLHTLHRRGIIDDVMKDLHFTQEATTRPETTSRPEPAAHPVELKKTSIDPSRRCLYLQVLGGKAFLEHLQEPEPLPGQVCSTFTLYLHFRNQRFRSRPVPCACEPDLKEGFLFQIHKDAAGEGSKMVDATGMLSMCDPVHLVLIKTDTSGETALVSSYFLDWRAVLSSPGGKTCIAVELMGVGSECKLPAGVLTLSLELFPPLSETLSRDVVRTQVCSPLHLRLQRTAEKERLFLVYAKQWWREFLEIRPSHQSKLVKIFAQDENGVNRPVCSYVRVLRAGRLLESPRQAACFVSLLAQQRAPVVGGGAGKQEQWCTLLAFLCTGKGDCEDHAALLCSLLLGFGLDAYVCVGTKGRGTPHAWVLSRGADGSVTFWESLTAHRYLHRAVDPDAPPLAPQPRPSSPYRTVGCVFNHRCFLANCQPSDAVELSVFDFQNPSRWKAMSEEALQSVCAPGSTASLPPLPPLCAPSLDAAAASNQLELEMRRLVSEHRKDLDLATVWDDHLSYLLSSALWAYELERCAGVSCGNEEFQDAVRRAVPDGHTFKGFPIHFLHRNARRAFSTCLRSPFCEEIICCRGDHVRLAVRVRVCVYPEDVCAVWLMFACKYRSVL
;
A
#
# COMPACT_ATOMS: atom_id res chain seq x y z
N MET A 1 49.45 -2.55 44.67
CA MET A 1 50.53 -2.58 43.66
C MET A 1 49.85 -2.64 42.30
N GLN A 2 49.66 -1.51 41.61
CA GLN A 2 50.58 -0.96 40.58
C GLN A 2 51.04 -2.07 39.61
N SER A 3 50.97 -1.99 38.29
CA SER A 3 50.82 -0.93 37.27
C SER A 3 50.56 -1.70 35.96
N GLY A 4 49.87 -1.21 34.94
CA GLY A 4 50.09 0.04 34.22
C GLY A 4 49.34 -0.03 32.89
N GLY A 5 48.67 1.07 32.55
CA GLY A 5 48.03 1.26 31.27
C GLY A 5 49.03 1.49 30.14
N LYS A 6 48.61 1.19 28.93
CA LYS A 6 49.17 1.75 27.69
C LYS A 6 48.01 2.23 26.82
N THR A 7 47.78 3.52 26.91
CA THR A 7 47.17 4.39 25.92
C THR A 7 47.92 4.23 24.58
N PHE A 8 47.20 3.94 23.51
CA PHE A 8 47.70 4.17 22.15
C PHE A 8 47.02 5.43 21.61
N GLN A 9 47.81 6.49 21.62
CA GLN A 9 47.59 7.74 20.90
C GLN A 9 48.01 7.49 19.45
N CYS A 10 47.10 7.71 18.49
CA CYS A 10 47.44 7.82 17.09
C CYS A 10 46.99 9.20 16.63
N ASP A 11 47.98 10.04 16.35
CA ASP A 11 47.85 11.43 15.95
C ASP A 11 47.27 11.56 14.54
N SER A 12 46.13 12.26 14.43
CA SER A 12 45.85 13.15 13.31
C SER A 12 44.84 14.23 13.75
N VAL A 13 45.24 15.02 14.74
CA VAL A 13 44.66 16.33 15.02
C VAL A 13 45.16 17.26 13.93
N PHE A 14 44.28 17.70 13.04
CA PHE A 14 44.22 19.04 12.42
C PHE A 14 43.05 19.04 11.42
N GLN A 15 41.83 18.91 11.93
CA GLN A 15 40.63 19.31 11.19
C GLN A 15 40.11 20.56 11.88
N MET A 16 40.11 21.67 11.16
CA MET A 16 39.88 23.00 11.70
C MET A 16 38.45 23.11 12.25
N ASP A 17 38.28 23.40 13.56
CA ASP A 17 36.96 23.53 14.20
C ASP A 17 36.26 24.84 13.80
N ILE A 18 35.79 24.89 12.56
CA ILE A 18 35.09 26.03 11.95
C ILE A 18 33.75 26.29 12.68
N HIS A 19 33.08 25.23 13.13
CA HIS A 19 31.83 25.33 13.87
C HIS A 19 32.01 25.95 15.27
N GLY A 20 33.12 25.65 15.95
CA GLY A 20 33.53 26.32 17.19
C GLY A 20 33.79 27.81 16.98
N LYS A 21 34.58 28.16 15.97
CA LYS A 21 34.90 29.56 15.64
C LYS A 21 33.67 30.40 15.29
N ILE A 22 32.71 29.86 14.53
CA ILE A 22 31.46 30.56 14.19
C ILE A 22 30.60 30.80 15.44
N ARG A 23 30.57 29.81 16.35
CA ARG A 23 29.83 29.90 17.61
C ARG A 23 30.42 30.94 18.56
N ASP A 24 31.73 31.07 18.61
CA ASP A 24 32.41 32.08 19.43
C ASP A 24 32.14 33.50 18.92
N VAL A 25 32.08 33.70 17.59
CA VAL A 25 31.71 34.99 16.99
C VAL A 25 30.26 35.38 17.34
N LEU A 26 29.34 34.40 17.32
CA LEU A 26 27.96 34.62 17.77
C LEU A 26 27.90 34.95 19.27
N ALA A 27 28.65 34.24 20.10
CA ALA A 27 28.66 34.45 21.55
C ALA A 27 29.25 35.81 21.96
N GLU A 28 30.24 36.33 21.25
CA GLU A 28 30.82 37.67 21.49
C GLU A 28 29.88 38.78 21.03
N SER A 29 29.21 38.61 19.88
CA SER A 29 28.24 39.60 19.36
C SER A 29 27.02 39.81 20.26
N VAL A 30 26.74 38.87 21.17
CA VAL A 30 25.66 38.93 22.16
C VAL A 30 26.13 39.54 23.50
N ARG A 31 27.44 39.60 23.77
CA ARG A 31 27.99 40.08 25.07
C ARG A 31 28.29 41.58 25.11
N ASP A 32 28.39 42.25 23.96
CA ASP A 32 28.78 43.67 23.86
C ASP A 32 27.60 44.68 23.95
N ASP A 33 26.42 44.28 24.42
CA ASP A 33 25.25 45.17 24.52
C ASP A 33 24.88 45.57 25.97
N PRO A 34 25.26 46.78 26.42
CA PRO A 34 24.56 47.42 27.52
C PRO A 34 24.07 48.83 27.11
N GLY A 35 22.97 48.94 26.37
CA GLY A 35 22.31 50.23 26.16
C GLY A 35 20.90 50.16 25.56
N PRO A 36 19.92 50.96 26.02
CA PRO A 36 18.53 50.80 25.61
C PRO A 36 18.23 51.56 24.31
N ALA A 37 18.58 50.96 23.16
CA ALA A 37 18.02 51.28 21.85
C ALA A 37 18.27 50.13 20.87
N GLN A 38 17.26 49.27 20.68
CA GLN A 38 17.32 48.05 19.87
C GLN A 38 17.66 48.32 18.39
N ARG A 39 18.83 47.84 17.93
CA ARG A 39 19.06 47.46 16.53
C ARG A 39 19.39 45.98 16.49
N ALA A 40 18.52 45.18 15.88
CA ALA A 40 18.82 43.77 15.60
C ALA A 40 20.00 43.69 14.63
N LEU A 41 21.02 42.90 14.97
CA LEU A 41 22.18 42.62 14.11
C LEU A 41 21.69 42.07 12.76
N SER A 42 22.07 42.70 11.65
CA SER A 42 21.72 42.22 10.32
C SER A 42 22.66 41.10 9.87
N GLU A 43 22.15 40.20 9.02
CA GLU A 43 22.94 39.11 8.44
C GLU A 43 24.19 39.62 7.69
N THR A 44 24.14 40.83 7.14
CA THR A 44 25.28 41.46 6.45
C THR A 44 26.43 41.80 7.38
N ASP A 45 26.13 42.25 8.61
CA ASP A 45 27.16 42.64 9.59
C ASP A 45 27.85 41.39 10.17
N PHE A 46 27.08 40.31 10.32
CA PHE A 46 27.60 39.01 10.73
C PHE A 46 28.54 38.41 9.68
N LEU A 47 28.15 38.41 8.40
CA LEU A 47 28.99 37.96 7.30
C LEU A 47 30.28 38.77 7.17
N HIS A 48 30.20 40.09 7.34
CA HIS A 48 31.39 40.95 7.33
C HIS A 48 32.35 40.62 8.50
N THR A 49 31.82 40.26 9.67
CA THR A 49 32.62 39.87 10.83
C THR A 49 33.31 38.52 10.63
N LEU A 50 32.63 37.54 10.02
CA LEU A 50 33.21 36.25 9.64
C LEU A 50 34.31 36.40 8.59
N HIS A 51 34.12 37.29 7.61
CA HIS A 51 35.12 37.61 6.59
C HIS A 51 36.34 38.30 7.20
N ARG A 52 36.15 39.29 8.09
CA ARG A 52 37.26 39.98 8.76
C ARG A 52 38.11 39.05 9.63
N ARG A 53 37.52 37.99 10.18
CA ARG A 53 38.22 36.97 10.97
C ARG A 53 38.86 35.85 10.14
N GLY A 54 38.79 35.93 8.80
CA GLY A 54 39.40 34.96 7.90
C GLY A 54 38.72 33.59 7.89
N ILE A 55 37.56 33.43 8.55
CA ILE A 55 36.87 32.14 8.69
C ILE A 55 36.29 31.70 7.33
N ILE A 56 35.85 32.66 6.50
CA ILE A 56 35.36 32.38 5.14
C ILE A 56 36.52 31.98 4.22
N ASP A 57 37.67 32.65 4.32
CA ASP A 57 38.86 32.33 3.54
C ASP A 57 39.45 30.95 3.89
N ASP A 58 39.37 30.59 5.18
CA ASP A 58 39.74 29.26 5.70
C ASP A 58 38.84 28.15 5.10
N VAL A 59 37.53 28.37 5.01
CA VAL A 59 36.58 27.43 4.39
C VAL A 59 36.78 27.31 2.88
N MET A 60 37.10 28.43 2.21
CA MET A 60 37.33 28.46 0.77
C MET A 60 38.65 27.79 0.37
N LYS A 61 39.65 27.75 1.25
CA LYS A 61 40.91 27.02 1.02
C LYS A 61 40.76 25.51 1.02
N ASP A 62 39.82 24.95 1.79
CA ASP A 62 39.58 23.51 1.90
C ASP A 62 38.66 22.96 0.80
N LEU A 63 38.07 23.83 -0.03
CA LEU A 63 37.27 23.47 -1.20
C LEU A 63 38.16 23.28 -2.44
N HIS A 64 38.82 22.12 -2.56
CA HIS A 64 39.50 21.75 -3.80
C HIS A 64 38.51 21.25 -4.87
N PHE A 65 38.30 22.06 -5.91
CA PHE A 65 37.68 21.61 -7.17
C PHE A 65 38.73 20.92 -8.03
N THR A 66 38.58 19.61 -8.26
CA THR A 66 39.41 18.82 -9.17
C THR A 66 39.15 19.26 -10.62
N GLN A 67 40.06 20.04 -11.18
CA GLN A 67 40.10 20.39 -12.60
C GLN A 67 41.16 19.52 -13.27
N GLU A 68 40.75 18.41 -13.90
CA GLU A 68 41.67 17.59 -14.68
C GLU A 68 42.01 18.27 -16.01
N ALA A 69 43.29 18.63 -16.14
CA ALA A 69 43.91 19.03 -17.39
C ALA A 69 45.12 18.11 -17.65
N THR A 70 45.10 17.37 -18.75
CA THR A 70 46.27 16.67 -19.33
C THR A 70 45.99 16.40 -20.82
N THR A 71 46.56 17.20 -21.72
CA THR A 71 47.75 16.90 -22.56
C THR A 71 47.58 15.76 -23.58
N ARG A 72 47.66 16.14 -24.87
CA ARG A 72 47.73 15.24 -26.04
C ARG A 72 49.05 14.46 -26.07
N PRO A 73 49.03 13.24 -26.61
CA PRO A 73 49.94 12.92 -27.71
C PRO A 73 49.20 12.25 -28.89
N GLU A 74 49.60 12.60 -30.11
CA GLU A 74 49.21 11.92 -31.35
C GLU A 74 50.02 10.63 -31.51
N THR A 75 49.38 9.48 -31.79
CA THR A 75 49.52 8.72 -33.06
C THR A 75 48.84 7.33 -33.03
N THR A 76 48.13 7.07 -34.13
CA THR A 76 47.89 5.78 -34.84
C THR A 76 46.95 4.67 -34.33
N SER A 77 45.95 4.41 -35.21
CA SER A 77 45.21 3.17 -35.55
C SER A 77 44.08 2.61 -34.65
N ARG A 78 42.87 2.59 -35.25
CA ARG A 78 41.60 1.90 -34.88
C ARG A 78 41.79 0.38 -34.69
N PRO A 79 41.00 -0.29 -33.83
CA PRO A 79 39.64 -0.74 -34.21
C PRO A 79 38.54 -0.48 -33.15
N GLU A 80 37.30 -0.56 -33.62
CA GLU A 80 36.01 -0.21 -32.98
C GLU A 80 35.73 -0.83 -31.60
N PRO A 81 34.88 -0.14 -30.80
CA PRO A 81 33.85 -0.81 -30.03
C PRO A 81 32.45 -0.28 -30.35
N ALA A 82 31.56 -1.22 -30.67
CA ALA A 82 30.13 -1.03 -30.60
C ALA A 82 29.72 -0.68 -29.16
N ALA A 83 29.31 0.57 -28.94
CA ALA A 83 28.56 0.99 -27.77
C ALA A 83 27.58 2.07 -28.22
N HIS A 84 26.35 1.65 -28.51
CA HIS A 84 25.23 2.56 -28.68
C HIS A 84 25.01 3.31 -27.35
N PRO A 85 25.04 4.65 -27.32
CA PRO A 85 24.51 5.39 -26.19
C PRO A 85 23.03 5.07 -26.12
N VAL A 86 22.56 4.66 -24.94
CA VAL A 86 21.13 4.51 -24.66
C VAL A 86 20.51 5.91 -24.77
N GLU A 87 19.96 6.21 -25.95
CA GLU A 87 19.09 7.36 -26.15
C GLU A 87 17.91 7.23 -25.19
N LEU A 88 17.73 8.22 -24.30
CA LEU A 88 16.44 8.47 -23.69
C LEU A 88 15.42 8.56 -24.83
N LYS A 89 14.46 7.62 -24.88
CA LYS A 89 13.26 7.78 -25.68
C LYS A 89 12.63 9.11 -25.28
N LYS A 90 12.81 10.15 -26.11
CA LYS A 90 12.07 11.41 -26.02
C LYS A 90 10.60 11.02 -26.07
N THR A 91 9.96 10.94 -24.91
CA THR A 91 8.51 10.85 -24.83
C THR A 91 7.99 12.08 -25.56
N SER A 92 7.27 11.88 -26.68
CA SER A 92 6.66 12.98 -27.41
C SER A 92 5.57 13.57 -26.53
N ILE A 93 5.91 14.62 -25.77
CA ILE A 93 4.96 15.35 -24.95
C ILE A 93 3.98 16.01 -25.91
N ASP A 94 2.70 15.65 -25.81
CA ASP A 94 1.62 16.26 -26.58
C ASP A 94 1.50 17.75 -26.18
N PRO A 95 1.84 18.70 -27.07
CA PRO A 95 1.82 20.13 -26.73
C PRO A 95 0.40 20.67 -26.53
N SER A 96 -0.64 19.91 -26.90
CA SER A 96 -2.03 20.28 -26.67
C SER A 96 -2.51 19.99 -25.25
N ARG A 97 -1.69 19.31 -24.44
CA ARG A 97 -2.02 18.91 -23.07
C ARG A 97 -1.06 19.54 -22.08
N ARG A 98 -1.58 19.84 -20.88
CA ARG A 98 -0.74 20.28 -19.77
C ARG A 98 -0.30 19.08 -18.95
N CYS A 99 0.98 19.04 -18.63
CA CYS A 99 1.63 17.97 -17.88
C CYS A 99 2.46 18.56 -16.74
N LEU A 100 2.51 17.83 -15.63
CA LEU A 100 3.43 18.03 -14.53
C LEU A 100 4.50 16.93 -14.61
N TYR A 101 5.74 17.32 -14.85
CA TYR A 101 6.89 16.45 -14.73
C TYR A 101 7.43 16.54 -13.30
N LEU A 102 7.39 15.42 -12.58
CA LEU A 102 7.95 15.27 -11.23
C LEU A 102 9.21 14.42 -11.34
N GLN A 103 10.35 15.00 -11.01
CA GLN A 103 11.63 14.32 -11.00
C GLN A 103 12.15 14.20 -9.57
N VAL A 104 12.45 12.98 -9.15
CA VAL A 104 13.18 12.72 -7.91
C VAL A 104 14.66 12.89 -8.24
N LEU A 105 15.35 13.79 -7.52
CA LEU A 105 16.77 14.09 -7.73
C LEU A 105 17.68 13.23 -6.83
N GLY A 106 17.14 12.68 -5.76
CA GLY A 106 17.83 11.78 -4.83
C GLY A 106 17.14 11.73 -3.47
N GLY A 107 17.48 10.70 -2.68
CA GLY A 107 17.11 10.59 -1.28
C GLY A 107 18.32 10.82 -0.36
N LYS A 108 18.09 11.39 0.82
CA LYS A 108 19.10 11.61 1.85
C LYS A 108 18.55 11.36 3.24
N ALA A 109 19.45 11.18 4.21
CA ALA A 109 19.13 11.08 5.64
C ALA A 109 18.19 9.92 6.01
N PHE A 110 18.28 8.78 5.31
CA PHE A 110 17.60 7.53 5.70
C PHE A 110 18.40 6.81 6.79
N LEU A 111 18.43 7.39 7.99
CA LEU A 111 19.38 7.03 9.06
C LEU A 111 19.27 5.58 9.55
N GLU A 112 18.09 4.97 9.44
CA GLU A 112 17.89 3.55 9.78
C GLU A 112 18.69 2.59 8.90
N HIS A 113 19.20 3.06 7.76
CA HIS A 113 19.92 2.28 6.76
C HIS A 113 21.41 2.66 6.67
N LEU A 114 21.97 3.28 7.72
CA LEU A 114 23.39 3.62 7.82
C LEU A 114 24.32 2.39 7.75
N GLN A 115 23.84 1.24 8.22
CA GLN A 115 24.62 0.00 8.33
C GLN A 115 24.28 -1.00 7.21
N GLU A 116 23.42 -0.66 6.25
CA GLU A 116 23.15 -1.58 5.15
C GLU A 116 24.42 -1.72 4.29
N PRO A 117 24.86 -2.97 4.01
CA PRO A 117 26.09 -3.21 3.26
C PRO A 117 25.95 -2.67 1.83
N GLU A 118 27.06 -2.20 1.25
CA GLU A 118 27.05 -1.80 -0.15
C GLU A 118 26.58 -2.97 -1.05
N PRO A 119 25.68 -2.70 -2.01
CA PRO A 119 25.11 -3.74 -2.84
C PRO A 119 26.18 -4.33 -3.77
N LEU A 120 26.59 -5.57 -3.51
CA LEU A 120 27.49 -6.32 -4.38
C LEU A 120 26.72 -6.98 -5.54
N PRO A 121 27.31 -7.09 -6.75
CA PRO A 121 26.66 -7.75 -7.88
C PRO A 121 26.23 -9.19 -7.54
N GLY A 122 24.94 -9.50 -7.71
CA GLY A 122 24.38 -10.82 -7.45
C GLY A 122 23.97 -11.08 -5.99
N GLN A 123 24.23 -10.15 -5.06
CA GLN A 123 23.75 -10.23 -3.69
C GLN A 123 22.32 -9.67 -3.58
N VAL A 124 21.44 -10.43 -2.94
CA VAL A 124 20.09 -9.95 -2.63
C VAL A 124 20.19 -8.93 -1.49
N CYS A 125 19.72 -7.71 -1.73
CA CYS A 125 19.66 -6.62 -0.75
C CYS A 125 18.22 -6.13 -0.60
N SER A 126 17.95 -5.40 0.49
CA SER A 126 16.68 -4.70 0.64
C SER A 126 16.62 -3.55 -0.36
N THR A 127 15.43 -3.26 -0.88
CA THR A 127 15.25 -2.19 -1.87
C THR A 127 14.10 -1.26 -1.49
N PHE A 128 14.26 0.03 -1.79
CA PHE A 128 13.19 1.00 -1.82
C PHE A 128 12.53 1.08 -3.20
N THR A 129 11.21 1.18 -3.21
CA THR A 129 10.40 1.50 -4.40
C THR A 129 9.45 2.63 -4.06
N LEU A 130 9.49 3.71 -4.86
CA LEU A 130 8.61 4.86 -4.72
C LEU A 130 7.41 4.71 -5.64
N TYR A 131 6.21 4.75 -5.07
CA TYR A 131 4.94 4.75 -5.78
C TYR A 131 4.35 6.16 -5.76
N LEU A 132 3.78 6.56 -6.89
CA LEU A 132 3.17 7.87 -7.03
C LEU A 132 1.75 7.72 -7.57
N HIS A 133 0.85 8.52 -7.05
CA HIS A 133 -0.54 8.56 -7.49
C HIS A 133 -1.02 10.00 -7.59
N PHE A 134 -1.62 10.32 -8.74
CA PHE A 134 -2.27 11.59 -8.97
C PHE A 134 -3.52 11.36 -9.82
N ARG A 135 -4.68 11.56 -9.20
CA ARG A 135 -6.01 11.43 -9.83
C ARG A 135 -6.29 10.02 -10.37
N ASN A 136 -6.14 9.80 -11.68
CA ASN A 136 -6.33 8.50 -12.32
C ASN A 136 -5.02 7.96 -12.92
N GLN A 137 -3.88 8.45 -12.45
CA GLN A 137 -2.56 8.09 -12.92
C GLN A 137 -1.72 7.54 -11.77
N ARG A 138 -1.05 6.42 -12.01
CA ARG A 138 -0.12 5.80 -11.07
C ARG A 138 1.21 5.51 -11.75
N PHE A 139 2.27 5.67 -10.99
CA PHE A 139 3.62 5.32 -11.40
C PHE A 139 4.33 4.60 -10.27
N ARG A 140 5.34 3.82 -10.61
CA ARG A 140 6.29 3.22 -9.66
C ARG A 140 7.70 3.46 -10.18
N SER A 141 8.63 3.72 -9.28
CA SER A 141 10.06 3.76 -9.59
C SER A 141 10.61 2.37 -9.86
N ARG A 142 11.82 2.29 -10.39
CA ARG A 142 12.64 1.09 -10.27
C ARG A 142 12.98 0.84 -8.78
N PRO A 143 13.14 -0.43 -8.37
CA PRO A 143 13.70 -0.75 -7.05
C PRO A 143 15.14 -0.25 -6.95
N VAL A 144 15.47 0.41 -5.85
CA VAL A 144 16.82 0.93 -5.56
C VAL A 144 17.28 0.34 -4.23
N PRO A 145 18.53 -0.14 -4.10
CA PRO A 145 19.04 -0.63 -2.82
C PRO A 145 18.83 0.37 -1.68
N CYS A 146 18.40 -0.14 -0.52
CA CYS A 146 18.26 0.67 0.68
C CYS A 146 19.64 1.18 1.13
N ALA A 147 19.73 2.47 1.43
CA ALA A 147 20.94 3.14 1.87
C ALA A 147 20.55 4.44 2.61
N CYS A 148 21.51 5.06 3.32
CA CYS A 148 21.31 6.38 3.92
C CYS A 148 21.06 7.48 2.87
N GLU A 149 21.69 7.36 1.70
CA GLU A 149 21.50 8.24 0.54
C GLU A 149 21.14 7.43 -0.72
N PRO A 150 19.89 6.97 -0.86
CA PRO A 150 19.50 6.10 -1.97
C PRO A 150 19.40 6.88 -3.30
N ASP A 151 19.90 6.28 -4.39
CA ASP A 151 19.88 6.85 -5.75
C ASP A 151 18.51 6.68 -6.44
N LEU A 152 17.48 7.31 -5.87
CA LEU A 152 16.09 7.27 -6.35
C LEU A 152 15.85 8.16 -7.59
N LYS A 153 16.88 8.44 -8.39
CA LYS A 153 16.79 9.36 -9.54
C LYS A 153 15.88 8.82 -10.63
N GLU A 154 14.67 9.38 -10.72
CA GLU A 154 13.66 8.97 -11.69
C GLU A 154 12.66 10.10 -11.95
N GLY A 155 12.04 10.10 -13.14
CA GLY A 155 11.10 11.13 -13.57
C GLY A 155 9.76 10.57 -13.98
N PHE A 156 8.69 11.24 -13.57
CA PHE A 156 7.30 10.84 -13.77
C PHE A 156 6.53 11.98 -14.42
N LEU A 157 5.77 11.69 -15.48
CA LEU A 157 5.01 12.69 -16.22
C LEU A 157 3.51 12.50 -15.99
N PHE A 158 2.90 13.40 -15.23
CA PHE A 158 1.46 13.43 -14.96
C PHE A 158 0.74 14.33 -15.95
N GLN A 159 -0.35 13.87 -16.54
CA GLN A 159 -1.27 14.74 -17.26
C GLN A 159 -2.16 15.52 -16.29
N ILE A 160 -2.33 16.81 -16.53
CA ILE A 160 -3.21 17.70 -15.79
C ILE A 160 -4.43 17.98 -16.67
N HIS A 161 -5.55 17.34 -16.35
CA HIS A 161 -6.83 17.52 -17.05
C HIS A 161 -7.97 17.65 -16.04
N LYS A 162 -9.09 18.29 -16.40
CA LYS A 162 -10.32 18.24 -15.59
C LYS A 162 -11.01 16.88 -15.76
N ASP A 163 -11.72 16.40 -14.74
CA ASP A 163 -12.39 15.09 -14.75
C ASP A 163 -13.76 15.10 -15.48
N ALA A 164 -14.18 16.24 -16.03
CA ALA A 164 -15.47 16.37 -16.71
C ALA A 164 -15.47 15.65 -18.07
N ALA A 165 -16.47 14.78 -18.29
CA ALA A 165 -16.69 14.08 -19.55
C ALA A 165 -16.78 15.08 -20.72
N GLY A 166 -15.87 14.97 -21.69
CA GLY A 166 -15.80 15.83 -22.88
C GLY A 166 -14.79 16.98 -22.83
N GLU A 167 -14.24 17.33 -21.65
CA GLU A 167 -13.22 18.41 -21.53
C GLU A 167 -11.77 17.92 -21.52
N GLY A 168 -11.53 16.59 -21.51
CA GLY A 168 -10.19 15.99 -21.47
C GLY A 168 -9.27 16.32 -22.65
N SER A 169 -9.79 17.01 -23.67
CA SER A 169 -9.05 17.48 -24.84
C SER A 169 -8.61 18.95 -24.75
N LYS A 170 -9.14 19.74 -23.81
CA LYS A 170 -8.82 21.18 -23.69
C LYS A 170 -7.73 21.38 -22.64
N MET A 171 -6.65 22.06 -23.03
CA MET A 171 -5.56 22.40 -22.10
C MET A 171 -6.09 23.20 -20.91
N VAL A 172 -5.75 22.76 -19.69
CA VAL A 172 -6.19 23.43 -18.46
C VAL A 172 -5.39 24.71 -18.26
N ASP A 173 -6.08 25.83 -18.05
CA ASP A 173 -5.49 27.14 -17.77
C ASP A 173 -4.99 27.26 -16.33
N ALA A 174 -4.34 28.39 -15.99
CA ALA A 174 -3.81 28.63 -14.65
C ALA A 174 -4.92 28.56 -13.57
N THR A 175 -6.04 29.21 -13.81
CA THR A 175 -7.19 29.23 -12.89
C THR A 175 -7.78 27.84 -12.66
N GLY A 176 -7.92 27.04 -13.72
CA GLY A 176 -8.34 25.65 -13.62
C GLY A 176 -7.38 24.82 -12.77
N MET A 177 -6.07 25.02 -12.92
CA MET A 177 -5.07 24.35 -12.07
C MET A 177 -5.15 24.75 -10.59
N LEU A 178 -5.42 26.02 -10.30
CA LEU A 178 -5.61 26.49 -8.92
C LEU A 178 -6.86 25.94 -8.25
N SER A 179 -7.83 25.52 -9.05
CA SER A 179 -9.06 24.88 -8.55
C SER A 179 -8.88 23.39 -8.23
N MET A 180 -7.82 22.75 -8.72
CA MET A 180 -7.53 21.35 -8.41
C MET A 180 -6.91 21.22 -7.01
N CYS A 181 -7.51 20.38 -6.17
CA CYS A 181 -7.10 20.17 -4.78
C CYS A 181 -6.42 18.82 -4.55
N ASP A 182 -6.34 17.97 -5.58
CA ASP A 182 -5.77 16.64 -5.45
C ASP A 182 -4.25 16.74 -5.25
N PRO A 183 -3.70 16.16 -4.16
CA PRO A 183 -2.26 16.07 -3.97
C PRO A 183 -1.67 14.95 -4.84
N VAL A 184 -0.36 15.02 -5.09
CA VAL A 184 0.40 13.85 -5.55
C VAL A 184 0.72 13.01 -4.31
N HIS A 185 0.14 11.81 -4.23
CA HIS A 185 0.40 10.89 -3.12
C HIS A 185 1.65 10.07 -3.43
N LEU A 186 2.66 10.22 -2.59
CA LEU A 186 3.94 9.52 -2.64
C LEU A 186 3.94 8.43 -1.56
N VAL A 187 4.20 7.18 -1.94
CA VAL A 187 4.28 6.04 -1.02
C VAL A 187 5.62 5.37 -1.20
N LEU A 188 6.43 5.31 -0.15
CA LEU A 188 7.73 4.64 -0.16
C LEU A 188 7.60 3.26 0.49
N ILE A 189 7.90 2.22 -0.28
CA ILE A 189 7.89 0.82 0.19
C ILE A 189 9.32 0.30 0.27
N LYS A 190 9.65 -0.35 1.39
CA LYS A 190 10.83 -1.20 1.52
C LYS A 190 10.43 -2.64 1.18
N THR A 191 11.24 -3.32 0.38
CA THR A 191 11.16 -4.77 0.17
C THR A 191 12.43 -5.38 0.73
N ASP A 192 12.30 -6.32 1.66
CA ASP A 192 13.46 -7.01 2.23
C ASP A 192 13.99 -8.12 1.32
N THR A 193 15.07 -8.77 1.74
CA THR A 193 15.70 -9.87 0.98
C THR A 193 14.83 -11.12 0.87
N SER A 194 13.79 -11.25 1.70
CA SER A 194 12.82 -12.35 1.66
C SER A 194 11.65 -12.07 0.71
N GLY A 195 11.53 -10.82 0.23
CA GLY A 195 10.43 -10.33 -0.59
C GLY A 195 9.27 -9.77 0.22
N GLU A 196 9.41 -9.64 1.55
CA GLU A 196 8.39 -9.01 2.38
C GLU A 196 8.46 -7.49 2.24
N THR A 197 7.30 -6.89 2.04
CA THR A 197 7.13 -5.44 1.87
C THR A 197 6.86 -4.76 3.21
N ALA A 198 7.27 -3.51 3.36
CA ALA A 198 6.92 -2.67 4.50
C ALA A 198 6.71 -1.23 4.03
N LEU A 199 5.67 -0.58 4.55
CA LEU A 199 5.42 0.83 4.30
C LEU A 199 6.42 1.66 5.13
N VAL A 200 7.22 2.49 4.47
CA VAL A 200 8.20 3.38 5.11
C VAL A 200 7.60 4.76 5.32
N SER A 201 6.93 5.30 4.29
CA SER A 201 6.34 6.64 4.35
C SER A 201 5.17 6.80 3.39
N SER A 202 4.22 7.67 3.76
CA SER A 202 3.05 8.06 2.97
C SER A 202 2.92 9.59 3.00
N TYR A 203 3.24 10.26 1.89
CA TYR A 203 3.34 11.72 1.84
C TYR A 203 2.42 12.33 0.77
N PHE A 204 1.69 13.39 1.14
CA PHE A 204 0.82 14.12 0.21
C PHE A 204 1.50 15.41 -0.25
N LEU A 205 2.04 15.38 -1.47
CA LEU A 205 2.72 16.52 -2.07
C LEU A 205 1.71 17.49 -2.71
N ASP A 206 1.77 18.75 -2.29
CA ASP A 206 1.11 19.85 -2.99
C ASP A 206 1.97 20.33 -4.18
N TRP A 207 1.64 19.83 -5.37
CA TRP A 207 2.36 20.15 -6.60
C TRP A 207 2.20 21.60 -7.06
N ARG A 208 1.20 22.34 -6.56
CA ARG A 208 0.84 23.67 -7.05
C ARG A 208 1.89 24.74 -6.76
N ALA A 209 2.88 24.45 -5.91
CA ALA A 209 4.04 25.31 -5.69
C ALA A 209 4.76 25.67 -7.01
N VAL A 210 4.68 24.79 -8.03
CA VAL A 210 5.26 25.02 -9.36
C VAL A 210 4.57 26.17 -10.13
N LEU A 211 3.31 26.49 -9.81
CA LEU A 211 2.52 27.51 -10.51
C LEU A 211 3.02 28.93 -10.24
N SER A 212 3.72 29.16 -9.12
CA SER A 212 4.41 30.42 -8.79
C SER A 212 5.81 30.54 -9.35
N SER A 213 6.38 29.46 -9.88
CA SER A 213 7.80 29.45 -10.13
C SER A 213 8.14 30.11 -11.47
N PRO A 214 9.14 31.00 -11.52
CA PRO A 214 9.66 31.54 -12.77
C PRO A 214 10.06 30.40 -13.71
N GLY A 215 9.56 30.41 -14.95
CA GLY A 215 9.83 29.35 -15.93
C GLY A 215 9.10 28.03 -15.69
N GLY A 216 8.13 27.98 -14.76
CA GLY A 216 7.30 26.79 -14.54
C GLY A 216 8.05 25.59 -13.93
N LYS A 217 9.19 25.84 -13.29
CA LYS A 217 10.03 24.82 -12.66
C LYS A 217 10.37 25.18 -11.22
N THR A 218 10.19 24.28 -10.27
CA THR A 218 10.56 24.48 -8.86
C THR A 218 11.27 23.26 -8.29
N CYS A 219 12.16 23.47 -7.34
CA CYS A 219 12.83 22.40 -6.60
C CYS A 219 12.46 22.50 -5.13
N ILE A 220 12.08 21.38 -4.52
CA ILE A 220 11.63 21.28 -3.13
C ILE A 220 12.29 20.09 -2.45
N ALA A 221 12.65 20.24 -1.18
CA ALA A 221 13.00 19.12 -0.32
C ALA A 221 11.78 18.75 0.50
N VAL A 222 11.38 17.47 0.47
CA VAL A 222 10.25 16.96 1.25
C VAL A 222 10.78 15.99 2.30
N GLU A 223 10.45 16.28 3.55
CA GLU A 223 10.71 15.40 4.68
C GLU A 223 9.64 14.29 4.70
N LEU A 224 10.10 13.05 4.57
CA LEU A 224 9.27 11.87 4.67
C LEU A 224 9.20 11.45 6.13
N MET A 225 8.00 11.38 6.68
CA MET A 225 7.76 10.86 8.02
C MET A 225 7.57 9.35 7.97
N GLY A 226 7.92 8.66 9.05
CA GLY A 226 7.58 7.26 9.28
C GLY A 226 6.07 7.05 9.33
N VAL A 227 5.63 5.83 9.63
CA VAL A 227 4.21 5.47 9.69
C VAL A 227 3.83 4.82 11.03
N GLY A 228 2.55 4.84 11.37
CA GLY A 228 2.03 4.22 12.59
C GLY A 228 2.62 4.81 13.86
N SER A 229 3.27 4.01 14.71
CA SER A 229 3.92 4.49 15.93
C SER A 229 5.07 5.46 15.66
N GLU A 230 5.66 5.40 14.47
CA GLU A 230 6.81 6.20 14.03
C GLU A 230 6.40 7.40 13.17
N CYS A 231 5.11 7.72 13.07
CA CYS A 231 4.59 8.85 12.26
C CYS A 231 5.13 10.25 12.65
N LYS A 232 5.80 10.35 13.79
CA LYS A 232 6.45 11.59 14.27
C LYS A 232 7.96 11.61 14.07
N LEU A 233 8.54 10.51 13.60
CA LEU A 233 9.96 10.38 13.34
C LEU A 233 10.21 10.53 11.84
N PRO A 234 11.22 11.31 11.43
CA PRO A 234 11.59 11.41 10.02
C PRO A 234 12.22 10.10 9.55
N ALA A 235 11.70 9.56 8.45
CA ALA A 235 12.27 8.39 7.76
C ALA A 235 13.40 8.78 6.80
N GLY A 236 13.34 9.97 6.21
CA GLY A 236 14.34 10.50 5.27
C GLY A 236 13.85 11.73 4.52
N VAL A 237 14.65 12.25 3.59
CA VAL A 237 14.33 13.43 2.78
C VAL A 237 14.45 13.10 1.31
N LEU A 238 13.44 13.47 0.51
CA LEU A 238 13.52 13.43 -0.95
C LEU A 238 13.71 14.83 -1.50
N THR A 239 14.63 14.99 -2.45
CA THR A 239 14.73 16.22 -3.25
C THR A 239 13.95 16.03 -4.54
N LEU A 240 12.96 16.88 -4.78
CA LEU A 240 12.05 16.80 -5.93
C LEU A 240 12.17 18.05 -6.80
N SER A 241 12.18 17.87 -8.11
CA SER A 241 12.02 18.92 -9.11
C SER A 241 10.66 18.76 -9.79
N LEU A 242 9.86 19.81 -9.79
CA LEU A 242 8.56 19.88 -10.46
C LEU A 242 8.66 20.83 -11.65
N GLU A 243 8.17 20.43 -12.81
CA GLU A 243 8.20 21.23 -14.03
C GLU A 243 6.90 21.10 -14.82
N LEU A 244 6.36 22.21 -15.33
CA LEU A 244 5.14 22.22 -16.15
C LEU A 244 5.47 22.24 -17.64
N PHE A 245 4.78 21.40 -18.39
CA PHE A 245 4.87 21.36 -19.84
C PHE A 245 3.49 21.40 -20.50
N PRO A 246 3.21 22.29 -21.46
CA PRO A 246 4.00 23.49 -21.77
C PRO A 246 3.98 24.50 -20.60
N PRO A 247 4.98 25.41 -20.52
CA PRO A 247 5.02 26.42 -19.48
C PRO A 247 3.80 27.35 -19.56
N LEU A 248 3.49 28.00 -18.44
CA LEU A 248 2.48 29.04 -18.41
C LEU A 248 2.93 30.26 -19.22
N SER A 249 2.06 30.79 -20.09
CA SER A 249 2.34 31.99 -20.90
C SER A 249 2.64 33.22 -20.04
N GLU A 250 1.98 33.32 -18.88
CA GLU A 250 2.28 34.31 -17.85
C GLU A 250 2.53 33.58 -16.53
N THR A 251 3.69 33.81 -15.92
CA THR A 251 3.94 33.39 -14.53
C THR A 251 3.04 34.23 -13.63
N LEU A 252 2.16 33.58 -12.87
CA LEU A 252 1.39 34.27 -11.84
C LEU A 252 2.39 34.98 -10.89
N SER A 253 2.23 36.29 -10.66
CA SER A 253 3.18 37.04 -9.83
C SER A 253 3.29 36.38 -8.44
N ARG A 254 4.47 36.44 -7.81
CA ARG A 254 4.66 35.84 -6.48
C ARG A 254 3.61 36.33 -5.48
N ASP A 255 3.20 37.59 -5.59
CA ASP A 255 2.11 38.16 -4.79
C ASP A 255 0.73 37.67 -5.23
N VAL A 256 0.44 37.50 -6.53
CA VAL A 256 -0.81 36.88 -7.00
C VAL A 256 -0.88 35.41 -6.58
N VAL A 257 0.22 34.66 -6.59
CA VAL A 257 0.23 33.30 -6.04
C VAL A 257 0.14 33.30 -4.52
N ARG A 258 0.86 34.19 -3.83
CA ARG A 258 0.74 34.30 -2.37
C ARG A 258 -0.66 34.79 -1.94
N THR A 259 -1.36 35.56 -2.77
CA THR A 259 -2.68 36.17 -2.46
C THR A 259 -3.86 35.44 -3.09
N GLN A 260 -3.68 34.65 -4.16
CA GLN A 260 -4.71 33.82 -4.80
C GLN A 260 -4.49 32.30 -4.59
N VAL A 261 -3.28 31.90 -4.20
CA VAL A 261 -2.92 30.51 -3.85
C VAL A 261 -2.58 30.40 -2.38
N CYS A 262 -1.58 31.08 -1.80
CA CYS A 262 -1.26 30.92 -0.38
C CYS A 262 -2.33 31.51 0.55
N SER A 263 -2.92 32.67 0.26
CA SER A 263 -3.98 33.27 1.09
C SER A 263 -5.29 32.47 0.99
N PRO A 264 -5.82 32.11 -0.20
CA PRO A 264 -6.92 31.17 -0.32
C PRO A 264 -6.59 29.76 0.16
N LEU A 265 -5.36 29.25 0.05
CA LEU A 265 -4.95 27.97 0.62
C LEU A 265 -4.91 28.05 2.15
N HIS A 266 -4.42 29.13 2.74
CA HIS A 266 -4.42 29.35 4.19
C HIS A 266 -5.84 29.55 4.73
N LEU A 267 -6.65 30.39 4.09
CA LEU A 267 -8.08 30.55 4.37
C LEU A 267 -8.86 29.26 4.13
N ARG A 268 -8.48 28.44 3.13
CA ARG A 268 -9.09 27.13 2.88
C ARG A 268 -8.67 26.11 3.92
N LEU A 269 -7.39 26.03 4.30
CA LEU A 269 -6.90 25.18 5.39
C LEU A 269 -7.59 25.57 6.70
N GLN A 270 -7.78 26.87 6.97
CA GLN A 270 -8.58 27.35 8.10
C GLN A 270 -10.06 26.95 7.99
N ARG A 271 -10.71 27.16 6.83
CA ARG A 271 -12.11 26.72 6.60
C ARG A 271 -12.24 25.20 6.69
N THR A 272 -11.24 24.43 6.30
CA THR A 272 -11.29 22.97 6.38
C THR A 272 -11.05 22.49 7.81
N ALA A 273 -10.06 23.03 8.50
CA ALA A 273 -9.87 22.77 9.93
C ALA A 273 -11.12 23.17 10.73
N GLU A 274 -11.81 24.24 10.33
CA GLU A 274 -13.10 24.62 10.88
C GLU A 274 -14.20 23.60 10.57
N LYS A 275 -14.32 23.11 9.32
CA LYS A 275 -15.26 22.04 8.96
C LYS A 275 -14.99 20.75 9.74
N GLU A 276 -13.73 20.35 9.87
CA GLU A 276 -13.31 19.20 10.68
C GLU A 276 -13.69 19.39 12.15
N ARG A 277 -13.42 20.58 12.70
CA ARG A 277 -13.81 20.93 14.08
C ARG A 277 -15.32 20.89 14.27
N LEU A 278 -16.09 21.45 13.33
CA LEU A 278 -17.55 21.45 13.36
C LEU A 278 -18.09 20.02 13.27
N PHE A 279 -17.53 19.19 12.38
CA PHE A 279 -17.90 17.78 12.28
C PHE A 279 -17.55 17.01 13.56
N LEU A 280 -16.42 17.30 14.20
CA LEU A 280 -16.06 16.68 15.47
C LEU A 280 -17.05 17.06 16.59
N VAL A 281 -17.48 18.33 16.65
CA VAL A 281 -18.50 18.78 17.60
C VAL A 281 -19.84 18.09 17.31
N TYR A 282 -20.24 18.02 16.04
CA TYR A 282 -21.42 17.30 15.60
C TYR A 282 -21.37 15.82 15.98
N ALA A 283 -20.27 15.13 15.67
CA ALA A 283 -20.08 13.72 15.98
C ALA A 283 -20.14 13.44 17.49
N LYS A 284 -19.58 14.32 18.32
CA LYS A 284 -19.67 14.22 19.79
C LYS A 284 -21.11 14.40 20.29
N GLN A 285 -21.87 15.32 19.71
CA GLN A 285 -23.29 15.51 20.03
C GLN A 285 -24.10 14.27 19.61
N TRP A 286 -23.93 13.83 18.36
CA TRP A 286 -24.59 12.64 17.81
C TRP A 286 -24.29 11.38 18.64
N TRP A 287 -23.04 11.22 19.10
CA TRP A 287 -22.63 10.10 19.96
C TRP A 287 -23.32 10.14 21.33
N ARG A 288 -23.43 11.31 21.96
CA ARG A 288 -24.18 11.46 23.22
C ARG A 288 -25.64 11.07 23.05
N GLU A 289 -26.30 11.56 22.00
CA GLU A 289 -27.67 11.18 21.68
C GLU A 289 -27.81 9.67 21.42
N PHE A 290 -26.82 9.04 20.78
CA PHE A 290 -26.84 7.59 20.57
C PHE A 290 -26.77 6.84 21.90
N LEU A 291 -25.93 7.28 22.84
CA LEU A 291 -25.82 6.67 24.18
C LEU A 291 -27.07 6.88 25.04
N GLU A 292 -27.79 7.99 24.86
CA GLU A 292 -29.04 8.29 25.58
C GLU A 292 -30.19 7.36 25.19
N ILE A 293 -30.14 6.71 24.03
CA ILE A 293 -31.20 5.79 23.57
C ILE A 293 -31.33 4.59 24.53
N ARG A 294 -30.22 3.92 24.87
CA ARG A 294 -30.18 2.73 25.74
C ARG A 294 -28.82 2.60 26.45
N PRO A 295 -28.76 2.19 27.74
CA PRO A 295 -27.50 1.98 28.45
C PRO A 295 -26.55 0.97 27.78
N SER A 296 -27.09 -0.07 27.13
CA SER A 296 -26.29 -1.10 26.42
C SER A 296 -25.48 -0.54 25.24
N HIS A 297 -25.75 0.69 24.80
CA HIS A 297 -25.03 1.30 23.68
C HIS A 297 -23.58 1.64 24.03
N GLN A 298 -23.22 1.75 25.31
CA GLN A 298 -21.84 2.01 25.75
C GLN A 298 -20.88 0.87 25.38
N SER A 299 -21.36 -0.36 25.25
CA SER A 299 -20.55 -1.53 24.88
C SER A 299 -20.59 -1.86 23.39
N LYS A 300 -21.41 -1.15 22.59
CA LYS A 300 -21.52 -1.40 21.14
C LYS A 300 -20.29 -0.84 20.40
N LEU A 301 -19.76 -1.60 19.46
CA LEU A 301 -18.62 -1.19 18.63
C LEU A 301 -19.05 -0.24 17.50
N VAL A 302 -19.09 1.06 17.79
CA VAL A 302 -19.40 2.12 16.82
C VAL A 302 -18.15 2.92 16.51
N LYS A 303 -17.65 2.79 15.27
CA LYS A 303 -16.38 3.41 14.84
C LYS A 303 -16.64 4.62 13.95
N ILE A 304 -16.62 5.84 14.52
CA ILE A 304 -16.83 7.07 13.76
C ILE A 304 -15.54 7.54 13.08
N PHE A 305 -14.42 7.47 13.80
CA PHE A 305 -13.09 7.91 13.34
C PHE A 305 -12.09 6.76 13.40
N ALA A 306 -11.17 6.73 12.44
CA ALA A 306 -10.02 5.83 12.40
C ALA A 306 -8.75 6.62 12.10
N GLN A 307 -7.62 6.17 12.65
CA GLN A 307 -6.32 6.80 12.45
C GLN A 307 -5.68 6.25 11.17
N ASP A 308 -5.22 7.13 10.29
CA ASP A 308 -4.49 6.74 9.08
C ASP A 308 -3.02 6.37 9.37
N GLU A 309 -2.29 5.92 8.34
CA GLU A 309 -0.86 5.57 8.49
C GLU A 309 0.03 6.74 8.93
N ASN A 310 -0.42 7.99 8.77
CA ASN A 310 0.29 9.20 9.16
C ASN A 310 -0.13 9.71 10.54
N GLY A 311 -0.94 8.95 11.27
CA GLY A 311 -1.41 9.33 12.60
C GLY A 311 -2.59 10.31 12.62
N VAL A 312 -3.20 10.61 11.46
CA VAL A 312 -4.31 11.55 11.33
C VAL A 312 -5.65 10.85 11.55
N ASN A 313 -6.49 11.38 12.44
CA ASN A 313 -7.83 10.86 12.66
C ASN A 313 -8.78 11.30 11.54
N ARG A 314 -9.35 10.33 10.82
CA ARG A 314 -10.29 10.56 9.70
C ARG A 314 -11.63 9.88 9.95
N PRO A 315 -12.75 10.45 9.48
CA PRO A 315 -14.02 9.76 9.49
C PRO A 315 -13.94 8.46 8.68
N VAL A 316 -14.49 7.36 9.18
CA VAL A 316 -14.39 6.04 8.50
C VAL A 316 -14.99 6.05 7.09
N CYS A 317 -16.01 6.89 6.85
CA CYS A 317 -16.61 7.08 5.53
C CYS A 317 -15.62 7.59 4.47
N SER A 318 -14.49 8.19 4.86
CA SER A 318 -13.47 8.67 3.92
C SER A 318 -12.65 7.55 3.27
N TYR A 319 -12.64 6.34 3.85
CA TYR A 319 -11.90 5.19 3.33
C TYR A 319 -12.67 4.38 2.29
N VAL A 320 -13.95 4.68 2.10
CA VAL A 320 -14.81 4.01 1.12
C VAL A 320 -15.20 5.02 0.05
N ARG A 321 -15.03 4.67 -1.22
CA ARG A 321 -15.59 5.41 -2.37
C ARG A 321 -15.91 4.44 -3.49
N VAL A 322 -16.68 4.87 -4.48
CA VAL A 322 -16.95 4.04 -5.66
C VAL A 322 -15.65 3.78 -6.42
N LEU A 323 -15.23 2.52 -6.51
CA LEU A 323 -14.02 2.11 -7.26
C LEU A 323 -14.41 1.20 -8.42
N ARG A 324 -14.17 1.66 -9.65
CA ARG A 324 -14.40 0.87 -10.86
C ARG A 324 -13.09 0.24 -11.32
N ALA A 325 -13.02 -1.08 -11.34
CA ALA A 325 -11.84 -1.83 -11.77
C ALA A 325 -11.66 -1.92 -13.30
N GLY A 326 -12.49 -1.22 -14.10
CA GLY A 326 -12.44 -1.30 -15.56
C GLY A 326 -12.68 -2.74 -16.06
N ARG A 327 -11.79 -3.24 -16.91
CA ARG A 327 -11.81 -4.64 -17.42
C ARG A 327 -10.94 -5.59 -16.60
N LEU A 328 -10.41 -5.15 -15.46
CA LEU A 328 -9.50 -5.95 -14.66
C LEU A 328 -10.21 -6.94 -13.72
N LEU A 329 -11.45 -6.64 -13.35
CA LEU A 329 -12.32 -7.51 -12.56
C LEU A 329 -13.71 -7.51 -13.22
N GLU A 330 -14.22 -8.69 -13.54
CA GLU A 330 -15.43 -8.89 -14.34
C GLU A 330 -16.69 -9.04 -13.47
N SER A 331 -16.54 -9.45 -12.20
CA SER A 331 -17.69 -9.66 -11.32
C SER A 331 -17.42 -9.28 -9.86
N PRO A 332 -18.48 -9.00 -9.07
CA PRO A 332 -18.39 -8.79 -7.63
C PRO A 332 -17.70 -9.93 -6.86
N ARG A 333 -17.88 -11.18 -7.30
CA ARG A 333 -17.27 -12.35 -6.65
C ARG A 333 -15.79 -12.46 -6.97
N GLN A 334 -15.40 -12.16 -8.21
CA GLN A 334 -14.00 -12.08 -8.58
C GLN A 334 -13.30 -10.93 -7.82
N ALA A 335 -13.98 -9.81 -7.58
CA ALA A 335 -13.48 -8.74 -6.73
C ALA A 335 -13.28 -9.19 -5.27
N ALA A 336 -14.23 -9.93 -4.69
CA ALA A 336 -14.05 -10.53 -3.36
C ALA A 336 -12.85 -11.51 -3.33
N CYS A 337 -12.69 -12.32 -4.38
CA CYS A 337 -11.54 -13.22 -4.52
C CYS A 337 -10.23 -12.45 -4.61
N PHE A 338 -10.15 -11.40 -5.42
CA PHE A 338 -8.97 -10.53 -5.53
C PHE A 338 -8.60 -9.95 -4.17
N VAL A 339 -9.55 -9.36 -3.45
CA VAL A 339 -9.28 -8.74 -2.14
C VAL A 339 -8.79 -9.78 -1.14
N SER A 340 -9.36 -11.00 -1.14
CA SER A 340 -8.92 -12.09 -0.24
C SER A 340 -7.50 -12.60 -0.50
N LEU A 341 -6.89 -12.25 -1.64
CA LEU A 341 -5.52 -12.64 -1.96
C LEU A 341 -4.48 -11.66 -1.41
N LEU A 342 -4.89 -10.46 -1.00
CA LEU A 342 -4.02 -9.55 -0.27
C LEU A 342 -3.75 -10.14 1.12
N ALA A 343 -2.51 -10.05 1.60
CA ALA A 343 -2.17 -10.72 2.85
C ALA A 343 -2.71 -9.94 4.05
N GLN A 344 -3.26 -10.67 5.03
CA GLN A 344 -3.63 -10.03 6.29
C GLN A 344 -2.39 -9.76 7.12
N GLN A 345 -2.17 -8.50 7.49
CA GLN A 345 -1.16 -8.08 8.45
C GLN A 345 -1.78 -7.12 9.44
N ARG A 346 -1.57 -7.39 10.73
CA ARG A 346 -1.93 -6.46 11.80
C ARG A 346 -0.76 -5.55 12.11
N ALA A 347 -1.04 -4.29 12.42
CA ALA A 347 -0.01 -3.33 12.80
C ALA A 347 0.79 -3.85 14.02
N PRO A 348 2.13 -3.90 13.93
CA PRO A 348 2.96 -4.31 15.06
C PRO A 348 2.88 -3.26 16.17
N VAL A 349 2.84 -3.70 17.43
CA VAL A 349 2.88 -2.81 18.59
C VAL A 349 4.28 -2.89 19.20
N VAL A 350 4.99 -1.76 19.19
CA VAL A 350 6.28 -1.66 19.89
C VAL A 350 6.03 -1.68 21.40
N GLY A 351 6.69 -2.58 22.13
CA GLY A 351 6.70 -2.59 23.60
C GLY A 351 5.76 -3.56 24.31
N GLY A 352 5.26 -4.62 23.66
CA GLY A 352 4.66 -5.80 24.33
C GLY A 352 3.36 -5.56 25.13
N GLY A 353 2.87 -4.32 25.20
CA GLY A 353 1.55 -4.02 25.74
C GLY A 353 0.48 -4.59 24.81
N ALA A 354 -0.47 -5.34 25.36
CA ALA A 354 -1.60 -5.95 24.66
C ALA A 354 -2.60 -4.93 24.03
N GLY A 355 -2.18 -3.68 23.83
CA GLY A 355 -2.96 -2.63 23.18
C GLY A 355 -2.78 -2.72 21.67
N LYS A 356 -3.73 -3.37 21.00
CA LYS A 356 -3.85 -3.36 19.53
C LYS A 356 -3.95 -1.91 19.05
N GLN A 357 -2.98 -1.42 18.28
CA GLN A 357 -3.14 -0.14 17.59
C GLN A 357 -3.76 -0.41 16.21
N GLU A 358 -5.04 -0.12 16.09
CA GLU A 358 -5.78 -0.20 14.83
C GLU A 358 -5.35 0.98 13.94
N GLN A 359 -4.84 0.69 12.74
CA GLN A 359 -4.42 1.67 11.75
C GLN A 359 -5.12 1.35 10.42
N TRP A 360 -5.75 2.35 9.81
CA TRP A 360 -6.43 2.22 8.52
C TRP A 360 -5.55 2.82 7.45
N CYS A 361 -5.11 2.03 6.49
CA CYS A 361 -4.25 2.52 5.44
C CYS A 361 -5.06 3.26 4.38
N THR A 362 -4.50 4.32 3.82
CA THR A 362 -4.99 4.83 2.54
C THR A 362 -4.91 3.75 1.46
N LEU A 363 -5.82 3.79 0.48
CA LEU A 363 -5.90 2.70 -0.51
C LEU A 363 -4.59 2.52 -1.29
N LEU A 364 -3.89 3.60 -1.64
CA LEU A 364 -2.60 3.46 -2.33
C LEU A 364 -1.57 2.76 -1.45
N ALA A 365 -1.46 3.15 -0.17
CA ALA A 365 -0.54 2.53 0.76
C ALA A 365 -0.86 1.04 0.94
N PHE A 366 -2.14 0.68 1.08
CA PHE A 366 -2.59 -0.71 1.18
C PHE A 366 -2.25 -1.52 -0.08
N LEU A 367 -2.58 -1.01 -1.28
CA LEU A 367 -2.32 -1.70 -2.55
C LEU A 367 -0.81 -1.87 -2.80
N CYS A 368 0.01 -0.85 -2.53
CA CYS A 368 1.46 -0.91 -2.76
C CYS A 368 2.18 -1.78 -1.74
N THR A 369 1.67 -1.85 -0.50
CA THR A 369 2.20 -2.78 0.51
C THR A 369 1.77 -4.22 0.20
N GLY A 370 0.58 -4.42 -0.40
CA GLY A 370 0.04 -5.76 -0.71
C GLY A 370 -0.49 -6.52 0.51
N LYS A 371 -0.59 -5.83 1.65
CA LYS A 371 -1.04 -6.38 2.94
C LYS A 371 -1.56 -5.29 3.88
N GLY A 372 -2.46 -5.67 4.78
CA GLY A 372 -3.17 -4.76 5.69
C GLY A 372 -4.15 -5.49 6.61
N ASP A 373 -4.89 -4.76 7.43
CA ASP A 373 -5.83 -5.39 8.38
C ASP A 373 -7.21 -5.64 7.76
N CYS A 374 -8.13 -6.25 8.50
CA CYS A 374 -9.46 -6.62 7.98
C CYS A 374 -10.29 -5.40 7.56
N GLU A 375 -10.05 -4.25 8.19
CA GLU A 375 -10.66 -2.96 7.89
C GLU A 375 -10.26 -2.45 6.50
N ASP A 376 -8.97 -2.53 6.15
CA ASP A 376 -8.44 -2.15 4.84
C ASP A 376 -9.04 -3.02 3.73
N HIS A 377 -9.12 -4.33 3.98
CA HIS A 377 -9.73 -5.29 3.06
C HIS A 377 -11.23 -5.02 2.89
N ALA A 378 -11.95 -4.75 3.98
CA ALA A 378 -13.38 -4.45 3.93
C ALA A 378 -13.65 -3.12 3.19
N ALA A 379 -12.83 -2.09 3.40
CA ALA A 379 -12.94 -0.80 2.72
C ALA A 379 -12.71 -0.92 1.21
N LEU A 380 -11.68 -1.68 0.78
CA LEU A 380 -11.44 -1.96 -0.64
C LEU A 380 -12.58 -2.77 -1.26
N LEU A 381 -13.00 -3.86 -0.61
CA LEU A 381 -14.08 -4.69 -1.14
C LEU A 381 -15.38 -3.89 -1.26
N CYS A 382 -15.76 -3.13 -0.24
CA CYS A 382 -16.94 -2.27 -0.28
C CYS A 382 -16.86 -1.27 -1.44
N SER A 383 -15.70 -0.64 -1.63
CA SER A 383 -15.45 0.30 -2.73
C SER A 383 -15.62 -0.35 -4.12
N LEU A 384 -15.15 -1.59 -4.29
CA LEU A 384 -15.30 -2.37 -5.53
C LEU A 384 -16.76 -2.79 -5.77
N LEU A 385 -17.46 -3.28 -4.74
CA LEU A 385 -18.87 -3.68 -4.85
C LEU A 385 -19.76 -2.47 -5.23
N LEU A 386 -19.51 -1.31 -4.64
CA LEU A 386 -20.13 -0.05 -5.03
C LEU A 386 -19.83 0.30 -6.50
N GLY A 387 -18.61 0.01 -6.96
CA GLY A 387 -18.21 0.14 -8.37
C GLY A 387 -19.02 -0.70 -9.35
N PHE A 388 -19.43 -1.90 -8.92
CA PHE A 388 -20.37 -2.78 -9.64
C PHE A 388 -21.85 -2.37 -9.47
N GLY A 389 -22.15 -1.32 -8.71
CA GLY A 389 -23.50 -0.82 -8.49
C GLY A 389 -24.29 -1.54 -7.39
N LEU A 390 -23.63 -2.33 -6.54
CA LEU A 390 -24.28 -2.94 -5.37
C LEU A 390 -24.47 -1.92 -4.26
N ASP A 391 -25.58 -2.02 -3.51
CA ASP A 391 -25.82 -1.24 -2.29
C ASP A 391 -24.99 -1.82 -1.13
N ALA A 392 -23.71 -1.44 -1.08
CA ALA A 392 -22.70 -2.05 -0.21
C ALA A 392 -22.22 -1.12 0.93
N TYR A 393 -21.91 -1.74 2.06
CA TYR A 393 -21.56 -1.11 3.33
C TYR A 393 -20.46 -1.90 4.03
N VAL A 394 -19.53 -1.20 4.70
CA VAL A 394 -18.65 -1.81 5.69
C VAL A 394 -19.42 -1.94 7.00
N CYS A 395 -19.40 -3.12 7.61
CA CYS A 395 -19.92 -3.40 8.94
C CYS A 395 -18.78 -3.47 9.95
N VAL A 396 -19.00 -2.90 11.14
CA VAL A 396 -18.07 -2.99 12.27
C VAL A 396 -18.77 -3.66 13.43
N GLY A 397 -18.12 -4.67 14.00
CA GLY A 397 -18.71 -5.48 15.05
C GLY A 397 -17.75 -6.55 15.56
N THR A 398 -18.28 -7.70 15.93
CA THR A 398 -17.47 -8.82 16.44
C THR A 398 -17.72 -10.13 15.71
N LYS A 399 -16.69 -10.99 15.69
CA LYS A 399 -16.80 -12.42 15.38
C LYS A 399 -16.81 -13.26 16.65
N GLY A 400 -16.73 -14.58 16.50
CA GLY A 400 -16.62 -15.52 17.62
C GLY A 400 -15.61 -15.08 18.70
N ARG A 401 -15.94 -15.33 19.98
CA ARG A 401 -15.17 -14.91 21.16
C ARG A 401 -15.03 -13.37 21.31
N GLY A 402 -15.96 -12.59 20.76
CA GLY A 402 -15.98 -11.12 20.93
C GLY A 402 -14.82 -10.38 20.27
N THR A 403 -14.15 -11.00 19.29
CA THR A 403 -13.02 -10.36 18.59
C THR A 403 -13.55 -9.29 17.64
N PRO A 404 -13.10 -8.02 17.74
CA PRO A 404 -13.46 -6.99 16.77
C PRO A 404 -13.11 -7.43 15.34
N HIS A 405 -14.00 -7.13 14.40
CA HIS A 405 -13.85 -7.50 12.99
C HIS A 405 -14.66 -6.55 12.11
N ALA A 406 -14.14 -6.28 10.91
CA ALA A 406 -14.85 -5.57 9.87
C ALA A 406 -15.15 -6.50 8.68
N TRP A 407 -16.35 -6.38 8.11
CA TRP A 407 -16.76 -7.13 6.92
C TRP A 407 -17.64 -6.27 6.03
N VAL A 408 -18.06 -6.79 4.87
CA VAL A 408 -18.91 -6.03 3.94
C VAL A 408 -20.31 -6.63 3.88
N LEU A 409 -21.33 -5.78 3.87
CA LEU A 409 -22.72 -6.14 3.65
C LEU A 409 -23.19 -5.53 2.33
N SER A 410 -23.95 -6.29 1.55
CA SER A 410 -24.71 -5.76 0.42
C SER A 410 -26.20 -6.03 0.58
N ARG A 411 -27.03 -5.07 0.21
CA ARG A 411 -28.50 -5.20 0.16
C ARG A 411 -28.96 -5.42 -1.28
N GLY A 412 -29.73 -6.47 -1.50
CA GLY A 412 -30.43 -6.72 -2.74
C GLY A 412 -31.66 -5.82 -2.88
N ALA A 413 -32.10 -5.59 -4.10
CA ALA A 413 -33.32 -4.80 -4.37
C ALA A 413 -34.58 -5.47 -3.80
N ASP A 414 -34.53 -6.80 -3.63
CA ASP A 414 -35.54 -7.63 -2.97
C ASP A 414 -35.48 -7.57 -1.43
N GLY A 415 -34.58 -6.76 -0.87
CA GLY A 415 -34.35 -6.68 0.58
C GLY A 415 -33.45 -7.78 1.13
N SER A 416 -32.94 -8.69 0.29
CA SER A 416 -32.00 -9.73 0.72
C SER A 416 -30.70 -9.11 1.23
N VAL A 417 -30.11 -9.72 2.26
CA VAL A 417 -28.87 -9.23 2.86
C VAL A 417 -27.79 -10.27 2.69
N THR A 418 -26.68 -9.89 2.08
CA THR A 418 -25.51 -10.76 1.93
C THR A 418 -24.33 -10.18 2.67
N PHE A 419 -23.71 -10.96 3.55
CA PHE A 419 -22.41 -10.63 4.12
C PHE A 419 -21.29 -11.23 3.27
N TRP A 420 -20.20 -10.47 3.13
CA TRP A 420 -19.00 -10.80 2.38
C TRP A 420 -17.82 -10.74 3.34
N GLU A 421 -17.11 -11.86 3.51
CA GLU A 421 -15.87 -11.92 4.26
C GLU A 421 -14.70 -11.51 3.35
N SER A 422 -14.10 -10.35 3.63
CA SER A 422 -13.09 -9.74 2.77
C SER A 422 -11.78 -10.55 2.75
N LEU A 423 -11.49 -11.30 3.81
CA LEU A 423 -10.26 -12.10 3.94
C LEU A 423 -10.34 -13.48 3.29
N THR A 424 -11.54 -13.97 2.97
CA THR A 424 -11.72 -15.35 2.47
C THR A 424 -12.61 -15.45 1.24
N ALA A 425 -13.17 -14.32 0.80
CA ALA A 425 -14.17 -14.22 -0.27
C ALA A 425 -15.49 -14.99 -0.01
N HIS A 426 -15.69 -15.55 1.18
CA HIS A 426 -16.92 -16.26 1.51
C HIS A 426 -18.10 -15.32 1.59
N ARG A 427 -19.28 -15.83 1.18
CA ARG A 427 -20.54 -15.11 1.19
C ARG A 427 -21.53 -15.84 2.07
N TYR A 428 -22.26 -15.08 2.88
CA TYR A 428 -23.28 -15.59 3.78
C TYR A 428 -24.58 -14.86 3.52
N LEU A 429 -25.62 -15.58 3.11
CA LEU A 429 -26.96 -15.02 3.04
C LEU A 429 -27.49 -14.86 4.47
N HIS A 430 -27.76 -13.62 4.87
CA HIS A 430 -28.31 -13.30 6.18
C HIS A 430 -29.83 -13.42 6.17
N ARG A 431 -30.36 -14.08 7.20
CA ARG A 431 -31.79 -14.11 7.52
C ARG A 431 -31.92 -13.90 9.02
N ALA A 432 -32.61 -12.84 9.41
CA ALA A 432 -32.84 -12.56 10.82
C ALA A 432 -33.75 -13.63 11.42
N VAL A 433 -33.39 -14.08 12.63
CA VAL A 433 -34.25 -14.89 13.48
C VAL A 433 -35.38 -14.01 13.99
N ASP A 434 -36.61 -14.48 13.86
CA ASP A 434 -37.78 -13.79 14.39
C ASP A 434 -38.11 -14.36 15.78
N PRO A 435 -37.80 -13.65 16.87
CA PRO A 435 -38.05 -14.15 18.22
C PRO A 435 -39.54 -14.27 18.53
N ASP A 436 -40.41 -13.57 17.79
CA ASP A 436 -41.86 -13.56 17.99
C ASP A 436 -42.59 -14.60 17.11
N ALA A 437 -41.85 -15.35 16.27
CA ALA A 437 -42.43 -16.37 15.42
C ALA A 437 -42.97 -17.57 16.23
N PRO A 438 -43.99 -18.29 15.72
CA PRO A 438 -44.54 -19.46 16.40
C PRO A 438 -43.47 -20.51 16.75
N PRO A 439 -43.57 -21.24 17.88
CA PRO A 439 -42.53 -22.17 18.34
C PRO A 439 -42.13 -23.27 17.34
N LEU A 440 -43.04 -23.63 16.43
CA LEU A 440 -42.83 -24.65 15.39
C LEU A 440 -42.38 -24.06 14.04
N ALA A 441 -42.30 -22.74 13.93
CA ALA A 441 -41.85 -22.09 12.70
C ALA A 441 -40.35 -22.36 12.48
N PRO A 442 -39.93 -22.77 11.27
CA PRO A 442 -38.53 -23.01 10.99
C PRO A 442 -37.73 -21.71 11.07
N GLN A 443 -36.85 -21.64 12.07
CA GLN A 443 -35.93 -20.51 12.23
C GLN A 443 -34.70 -20.65 11.33
N PRO A 444 -34.18 -19.55 10.76
CA PRO A 444 -32.93 -19.58 10.02
C PRO A 444 -31.77 -19.93 10.95
N ARG A 445 -30.89 -20.82 10.50
CA ARG A 445 -29.64 -21.12 11.23
C ARG A 445 -28.59 -20.06 10.91
N PRO A 446 -27.90 -19.49 11.91
CA PRO A 446 -26.80 -18.56 11.67
C PRO A 446 -25.72 -19.25 10.83
N SER A 447 -25.46 -18.73 9.63
CA SER A 447 -24.46 -19.27 8.69
C SER A 447 -23.13 -18.53 8.77
N SER A 448 -23.16 -17.25 9.17
CA SER A 448 -21.98 -16.38 9.22
C SER A 448 -21.23 -16.47 10.56
N PRO A 449 -19.91 -16.17 10.59
CA PRO A 449 -19.12 -16.16 11.82
C PRO A 449 -19.35 -14.92 12.71
N TYR A 450 -20.11 -13.93 12.23
CA TYR A 450 -20.32 -12.64 12.89
C TYR A 450 -21.32 -12.77 14.04
N ARG A 451 -21.07 -12.06 15.13
CA ARG A 451 -21.82 -12.15 16.38
C ARG A 451 -22.55 -10.86 16.71
N THR A 452 -21.86 -9.72 16.66
CA THR A 452 -22.48 -8.41 16.89
C THR A 452 -22.19 -7.44 15.77
N VAL A 453 -23.07 -6.46 15.54
CA VAL A 453 -22.89 -5.33 14.62
C VAL A 453 -23.26 -4.02 15.31
N GLY A 454 -22.27 -3.14 15.44
CA GLY A 454 -22.45 -1.84 16.10
C GLY A 454 -22.76 -0.71 15.12
N CYS A 455 -22.08 -0.67 13.97
CA CYS A 455 -22.38 0.30 12.92
C CYS A 455 -22.12 -0.24 11.52
N VAL A 456 -22.73 0.41 10.54
CA VAL A 456 -22.51 0.20 9.12
C VAL A 456 -22.29 1.54 8.43
N PHE A 457 -21.42 1.59 7.42
CA PHE A 457 -21.15 2.82 6.71
C PHE A 457 -20.68 2.57 5.28
N ASN A 458 -20.80 3.60 4.44
CA ASN A 458 -20.18 3.65 3.13
C ASN A 458 -19.72 5.10 2.86
N HIS A 459 -19.47 5.42 1.59
CA HIS A 459 -19.01 6.74 1.15
C HIS A 459 -20.03 7.89 1.33
N ARG A 460 -21.31 7.59 1.61
CA ARG A 460 -22.39 8.59 1.73
C ARG A 460 -23.05 8.62 3.10
N CYS A 461 -23.16 7.46 3.75
CA CYS A 461 -23.92 7.34 4.99
C CYS A 461 -23.15 6.60 6.08
N PHE A 462 -23.46 6.98 7.33
CA PHE A 462 -23.02 6.32 8.54
C PHE A 462 -24.25 6.03 9.41
N LEU A 463 -24.40 4.77 9.83
CA LEU A 463 -25.57 4.26 10.55
C LEU A 463 -25.10 3.43 11.76
N ALA A 464 -25.56 3.77 12.96
CA ALA A 464 -25.35 2.92 14.14
C ALA A 464 -26.59 2.12 14.50
N ASN A 465 -26.37 0.89 14.94
CA ASN A 465 -27.41 -0.05 15.31
C ASN A 465 -28.05 0.38 16.65
N CYS A 466 -29.25 0.94 16.60
CA CYS A 466 -30.03 1.33 17.79
C CYS A 466 -31.11 0.30 18.17
N GLN A 467 -31.10 -0.88 17.56
CA GLN A 467 -31.97 -2.00 17.95
C GLN A 467 -31.67 -2.47 19.39
N PRO A 468 -32.64 -3.12 20.07
CA PRO A 468 -32.48 -3.62 21.43
C PRO A 468 -31.27 -4.53 21.63
N SER A 469 -30.98 -5.38 20.64
CA SER A 469 -29.81 -6.26 20.57
C SER A 469 -28.93 -5.85 19.40
N ASP A 470 -27.61 -5.92 19.58
CA ASP A 470 -26.63 -5.81 18.50
C ASP A 470 -26.24 -7.17 17.89
N ALA A 471 -26.88 -8.27 18.34
CA ALA A 471 -26.63 -9.60 17.79
C ALA A 471 -26.98 -9.64 16.29
N VAL A 472 -26.05 -10.11 15.46
CA VAL A 472 -26.21 -10.15 14.01
C VAL A 472 -27.40 -11.03 13.63
N GLU A 473 -27.59 -12.16 14.29
CA GLU A 473 -28.69 -13.11 14.02
C GLU A 473 -30.08 -12.51 14.26
N LEU A 474 -30.21 -11.53 15.15
CA LEU A 474 -31.47 -10.82 15.44
C LEU A 474 -31.60 -9.49 14.67
N SER A 475 -30.50 -9.02 14.08
CA SER A 475 -30.45 -7.68 13.50
C SER A 475 -31.20 -7.62 12.18
N VAL A 476 -32.10 -6.64 12.08
CA VAL A 476 -32.81 -6.31 10.84
C VAL A 476 -32.14 -5.13 10.14
N PHE A 477 -31.61 -5.36 8.94
CA PHE A 477 -30.87 -4.38 8.14
C PHE A 477 -31.79 -3.52 7.27
N ASP A 478 -32.82 -2.96 7.89
CA ASP A 478 -33.69 -1.96 7.28
C ASP A 478 -33.21 -0.56 7.64
N PHE A 479 -32.33 -0.01 6.80
CA PHE A 479 -31.70 1.30 7.02
C PHE A 479 -32.64 2.49 6.85
N GLN A 480 -33.86 2.28 6.35
CA GLN A 480 -34.86 3.35 6.24
C GLN A 480 -35.58 3.59 7.57
N ASN A 481 -35.50 2.64 8.51
CA ASN A 481 -36.18 2.73 9.79
C ASN A 481 -35.29 3.37 10.88
N PRO A 482 -35.56 4.62 11.30
CA PRO A 482 -34.74 5.33 12.29
C PRO A 482 -34.82 4.74 13.71
N SER A 483 -35.82 3.90 14.00
CA SER A 483 -35.91 3.17 15.27
C SER A 483 -34.92 1.99 15.35
N ARG A 484 -34.37 1.56 14.21
CA ARG A 484 -33.40 0.46 14.10
C ARG A 484 -31.99 0.95 13.82
N TRP A 485 -31.86 2.01 13.01
CA TRP A 485 -30.58 2.58 12.65
C TRP A 485 -30.58 4.10 12.83
N LYS A 486 -29.73 4.60 13.73
CA LYS A 486 -29.50 6.06 13.87
C LYS A 486 -28.51 6.48 12.80
N ALA A 487 -28.94 7.34 11.88
CA ALA A 487 -28.09 7.89 10.82
C ALA A 487 -27.37 9.17 11.29
N MET A 488 -26.20 9.45 10.73
CA MET A 488 -25.65 10.81 10.68
C MET A 488 -26.25 11.60 9.50
N SER A 489 -26.20 12.93 9.58
CA SER A 489 -26.55 13.83 8.47
C SER A 489 -25.60 13.60 7.30
N GLU A 490 -26.18 13.40 6.11
CA GLU A 490 -25.41 13.23 4.87
C GLU A 490 -24.63 14.52 4.57
N GLU A 491 -25.20 15.70 4.84
CA GLU A 491 -24.56 17.00 4.64
C GLU A 491 -23.33 17.16 5.56
N ALA A 492 -23.45 16.75 6.82
CA ALA A 492 -22.34 16.76 7.76
C ALA A 492 -21.21 15.83 7.29
N LEU A 493 -21.54 14.63 6.84
CA LEU A 493 -20.56 13.68 6.28
C LEU A 493 -19.91 14.21 5.01
N GLN A 494 -20.70 14.73 4.06
CA GLN A 494 -20.20 15.31 2.81
C GLN A 494 -19.27 16.49 3.06
N SER A 495 -19.50 17.28 4.11
CA SER A 495 -18.64 18.43 4.44
C SER A 495 -17.18 18.05 4.69
N VAL A 496 -16.91 16.82 5.15
CA VAL A 496 -15.58 16.29 5.47
C VAL A 496 -15.13 15.17 4.53
N CYS A 497 -16.03 14.36 3.99
CA CYS A 497 -15.71 13.18 3.16
C CYS A 497 -15.77 13.45 1.63
N ALA A 498 -16.30 14.59 1.19
CA ALA A 498 -16.41 14.89 -0.24
C ALA A 498 -15.02 15.06 -0.91
N PRO A 499 -14.89 14.72 -2.20
CA PRO A 499 -13.68 14.99 -2.98
C PRO A 499 -13.30 16.48 -2.91
N GLY A 500 -12.03 16.76 -2.61
CA GLY A 500 -11.50 18.12 -2.46
C GLY A 500 -11.59 18.72 -1.04
N SER A 501 -12.14 18.00 -0.06
CA SER A 501 -11.93 18.28 1.37
C SER A 501 -10.56 17.75 1.80
N THR A 502 -9.73 18.52 2.51
CA THR A 502 -8.41 18.06 3.00
C THR A 502 -8.53 17.00 4.10
N ALA A 503 -9.67 16.94 4.79
CA ALA A 503 -10.01 15.85 5.72
C ALA A 503 -10.18 14.52 4.99
N SER A 504 -10.59 14.60 3.72
CA SER A 504 -10.84 13.43 2.89
C SER A 504 -9.56 12.92 2.28
N LEU A 505 -9.50 11.61 2.11
CA LEU A 505 -8.43 10.98 1.36
C LEU A 505 -8.49 11.42 -0.12
N PRO A 506 -7.35 11.40 -0.83
CA PRO A 506 -7.35 11.63 -2.28
C PRO A 506 -8.30 10.66 -2.98
N PRO A 507 -8.64 10.93 -4.26
CA PRO A 507 -9.33 9.97 -5.11
C PRO A 507 -8.74 8.57 -4.98
N LEU A 508 -9.58 7.54 -5.10
CA LEU A 508 -9.08 6.17 -5.02
C LEU A 508 -8.17 5.91 -6.23
N PRO A 509 -6.95 5.38 -6.00
CA PRO A 509 -6.06 5.00 -7.10
C PRO A 509 -6.74 3.98 -8.02
N PRO A 510 -6.60 4.11 -9.36
CA PRO A 510 -7.01 3.04 -10.25
C PRO A 510 -6.18 1.80 -9.99
N LEU A 511 -6.78 0.63 -10.21
CA LEU A 511 -6.04 -0.63 -10.17
C LEU A 511 -5.10 -0.73 -11.37
N CYS A 512 -3.89 -1.23 -11.12
CA CYS A 512 -2.89 -1.50 -12.14
C CYS A 512 -3.12 -2.88 -12.76
N ALA A 513 -3.00 -2.94 -14.08
CA ALA A 513 -3.04 -4.22 -14.78
C ALA A 513 -1.86 -5.11 -14.34
N PRO A 514 -2.05 -6.43 -14.31
CA PRO A 514 -0.96 -7.39 -14.11
C PRO A 514 0.20 -7.14 -15.07
N SER A 515 1.42 -7.12 -14.53
CA SER A 515 2.67 -7.13 -15.30
C SER A 515 3.31 -8.52 -15.37
N LEU A 516 2.89 -9.44 -14.50
CA LEU A 516 3.38 -10.82 -14.45
C LEU A 516 2.72 -11.71 -15.51
N ASP A 517 3.54 -12.47 -16.26
CA ASP A 517 3.07 -13.58 -17.09
C ASP A 517 2.74 -14.81 -16.24
N ALA A 518 1.45 -15.12 -16.14
CA ALA A 518 0.90 -16.25 -15.41
C ALA A 518 1.49 -17.60 -15.86
N ALA A 519 1.67 -17.82 -17.16
CA ALA A 519 2.13 -19.09 -17.71
C ALA A 519 3.62 -19.28 -17.43
N ALA A 520 4.43 -18.25 -17.69
CA ALA A 520 5.85 -18.27 -17.38
C ALA A 520 6.10 -18.48 -15.87
N ALA A 521 5.37 -17.75 -15.01
CA ALA A 521 5.47 -17.88 -13.56
C ALA A 521 5.07 -19.30 -13.08
N SER A 522 4.03 -19.89 -13.67
CA SER A 522 3.60 -21.26 -13.36
C SER A 522 4.69 -22.28 -13.71
N ASN A 523 5.26 -22.19 -14.90
CA ASN A 523 6.31 -23.10 -15.38
C ASN A 523 7.58 -23.00 -14.53
N GLN A 524 8.00 -21.77 -14.19
CA GLN A 524 9.17 -21.55 -13.35
C GLN A 524 8.97 -22.18 -11.96
N LEU A 525 7.84 -21.91 -11.31
CA LEU A 525 7.56 -22.43 -9.98
C LEU A 525 7.39 -23.97 -9.98
N GLU A 526 6.82 -24.56 -11.03
CA GLU A 526 6.76 -26.01 -11.19
C GLU A 526 8.16 -26.63 -11.29
N LEU A 527 9.07 -26.03 -12.05
CA LEU A 527 10.46 -26.51 -12.18
C LEU A 527 11.22 -26.44 -10.84
N GLU A 528 11.08 -25.32 -10.12
CA GLU A 528 11.67 -25.16 -8.79
C GLU A 528 11.12 -26.21 -7.80
N MET A 529 9.82 -26.50 -7.83
CA MET A 529 9.20 -27.54 -7.01
C MET A 529 9.70 -28.93 -7.33
N ARG A 530 9.83 -29.28 -8.62
CA ARG A 530 10.41 -30.57 -9.05
C ARG A 530 11.82 -30.74 -8.52
N ARG A 531 12.62 -29.67 -8.57
CA ARG A 531 13.99 -29.67 -8.01
C ARG A 531 13.98 -29.91 -6.51
N LEU A 532 13.20 -29.14 -5.74
CA LEU A 532 13.12 -29.26 -4.28
C LEU A 532 12.64 -30.65 -3.83
N VAL A 533 11.63 -31.21 -4.49
CA VAL A 533 11.14 -32.58 -4.22
C VAL A 533 12.22 -33.62 -4.53
N SER A 534 12.93 -33.49 -5.65
CA SER A 534 13.97 -34.44 -6.05
C SER A 534 15.16 -34.41 -5.09
N GLU A 535 15.58 -33.22 -4.64
CA GLU A 535 16.61 -33.04 -3.62
C GLU A 535 16.17 -33.67 -2.29
N HIS A 536 14.98 -33.34 -1.79
CA HIS A 536 14.47 -33.89 -0.54
C HIS A 536 14.33 -35.43 -0.56
N ARG A 537 13.84 -36.00 -1.66
CA ARG A 537 13.72 -37.46 -1.80
C ARG A 537 15.08 -38.15 -1.88
N LYS A 538 16.07 -37.51 -2.50
CA LYS A 538 17.45 -38.00 -2.54
C LYS A 538 18.03 -38.07 -1.13
N ASP A 539 17.76 -37.09 -0.27
CA ASP A 539 18.20 -37.09 1.13
C ASP A 539 17.57 -38.22 1.96
N LEU A 540 16.45 -38.79 1.49
CA LEU A 540 15.75 -39.93 2.09
C LEU A 540 16.07 -41.26 1.41
N ASP A 541 17.07 -41.30 0.51
CA ASP A 541 17.42 -42.45 -0.33
C ASP A 541 16.26 -42.99 -1.19
N LEU A 542 15.36 -42.10 -1.61
CA LEU A 542 14.21 -42.44 -2.46
C LEU A 542 14.48 -42.08 -3.93
N ALA A 543 14.21 -43.02 -4.84
CA ALA A 543 14.24 -42.74 -6.27
C ALA A 543 13.11 -41.76 -6.66
N THR A 544 13.40 -40.80 -7.53
CA THR A 544 12.42 -39.83 -8.03
C THR A 544 12.19 -40.04 -9.51
N VAL A 545 10.95 -40.33 -9.89
CA VAL A 545 10.56 -40.50 -11.29
C VAL A 545 9.32 -39.68 -11.57
N TRP A 546 9.45 -38.68 -12.44
CA TRP A 546 8.36 -37.78 -12.81
C TRP A 546 7.45 -38.38 -13.89
N ASP A 547 6.15 -38.09 -13.79
CA ASP A 547 5.12 -38.40 -14.78
C ASP A 547 4.51 -37.10 -15.32
N ASP A 548 4.97 -36.69 -16.50
CA ASP A 548 4.52 -35.45 -17.15
C ASP A 548 3.08 -35.53 -17.64
N HIS A 549 2.62 -36.72 -18.02
CA HIS A 549 1.22 -36.90 -18.42
C HIS A 549 0.30 -36.71 -17.22
N LEU A 550 0.61 -37.36 -16.09
CA LEU A 550 -0.14 -37.17 -14.86
C LEU A 550 -0.10 -35.71 -14.40
N SER A 551 1.07 -35.05 -14.46
CA SER A 551 1.22 -33.62 -14.13
C SER A 551 0.33 -32.73 -15.02
N TYR A 552 0.22 -33.05 -16.31
CA TYR A 552 -0.68 -32.37 -17.22
C TYR A 552 -2.16 -32.55 -16.83
N LEU A 553 -2.58 -33.77 -16.45
CA LEU A 553 -3.96 -34.05 -16.02
C LEU A 553 -4.37 -33.24 -14.79
N LEU A 554 -3.46 -32.96 -13.86
CA LEU A 554 -3.74 -32.11 -12.68
C LEU A 554 -4.14 -30.67 -13.06
N SER A 555 -3.88 -30.23 -14.29
CA SER A 555 -4.23 -28.88 -14.75
C SER A 555 -5.73 -28.60 -14.68
N SER A 556 -6.58 -29.60 -14.97
CA SER A 556 -8.04 -29.43 -14.93
C SER A 556 -8.54 -29.22 -13.50
N ALA A 557 -8.01 -29.97 -12.54
CA ALA A 557 -8.31 -29.81 -11.12
C ALA A 557 -7.94 -28.41 -10.61
N LEU A 558 -6.71 -27.94 -10.91
CA LEU A 558 -6.28 -26.61 -10.47
C LEU A 558 -7.09 -25.47 -11.10
N TRP A 559 -7.52 -25.64 -12.36
CA TRP A 559 -8.42 -24.68 -12.99
C TRP A 559 -9.81 -24.67 -12.32
N ALA A 560 -10.36 -25.85 -12.03
CA ALA A 560 -11.66 -26.00 -11.36
C ALA A 560 -11.66 -25.35 -9.97
N TYR A 561 -10.62 -25.56 -9.16
CA TYR A 561 -10.52 -24.96 -7.83
C TYR A 561 -10.51 -23.43 -7.86
N GLU A 562 -9.80 -22.83 -8.81
CA GLU A 562 -9.79 -21.37 -8.94
C GLU A 562 -11.12 -20.83 -9.44
N LEU A 563 -11.75 -21.52 -10.39
CA LEU A 563 -13.05 -21.12 -10.91
C LEU A 563 -14.13 -21.22 -9.85
N GLU A 564 -14.13 -22.27 -9.03
CA GLU A 564 -15.04 -22.44 -7.91
C GLU A 564 -14.91 -21.29 -6.91
N ARG A 565 -13.68 -20.86 -6.62
CA ARG A 565 -13.42 -19.70 -5.75
C ARG A 565 -14.05 -18.43 -6.33
N CYS A 566 -13.86 -18.17 -7.62
CA CYS A 566 -14.37 -16.96 -8.29
C CYS A 566 -15.88 -16.96 -8.56
N ALA A 567 -16.47 -18.11 -8.89
CA ALA A 567 -17.88 -18.23 -9.25
C ALA A 567 -18.76 -18.59 -8.04
N GLY A 568 -18.19 -19.27 -7.04
CA GLY A 568 -18.93 -19.91 -5.94
C GLY A 568 -19.71 -21.14 -6.37
N VAL A 569 -19.33 -21.78 -7.48
CA VAL A 569 -19.98 -22.97 -8.04
C VAL A 569 -18.89 -23.96 -8.44
N SER A 570 -18.98 -25.19 -7.94
CA SER A 570 -18.06 -26.27 -8.31
C SER A 570 -18.36 -26.76 -9.73
N CYS A 571 -17.33 -26.91 -10.57
CA CYS A 571 -17.45 -27.38 -11.95
C CYS A 571 -16.15 -28.06 -12.42
N GLY A 572 -16.24 -29.03 -13.33
CA GLY A 572 -15.08 -29.67 -13.98
C GLY A 572 -14.39 -30.81 -13.21
N ASN A 573 -14.96 -31.26 -12.08
CA ASN A 573 -14.37 -32.33 -11.27
C ASN A 573 -14.58 -33.73 -11.87
N GLU A 574 -15.64 -33.95 -12.66
CA GLU A 574 -15.97 -35.26 -13.23
C GLU A 574 -14.96 -35.68 -14.31
N GLU A 575 -14.65 -34.76 -15.24
CA GLU A 575 -13.70 -35.01 -16.32
C GLU A 575 -12.29 -35.26 -15.78
N PHE A 576 -11.91 -34.57 -14.70
CA PHE A 576 -10.66 -34.82 -13.99
C PHE A 576 -10.63 -36.24 -13.39
N GLN A 577 -11.68 -36.65 -12.67
CA GLN A 577 -11.74 -37.99 -12.08
C GLN A 577 -11.65 -39.08 -13.15
N ASP A 578 -12.35 -38.92 -14.26
CA ASP A 578 -12.32 -39.89 -15.36
C ASP A 578 -10.99 -39.92 -16.11
N ALA A 579 -10.29 -38.79 -16.23
CA ALA A 579 -8.95 -38.77 -16.80
C ALA A 579 -7.94 -39.47 -15.88
N VAL A 580 -8.00 -39.23 -14.57
CA VAL A 580 -7.13 -39.89 -13.58
C VAL A 580 -7.40 -41.40 -13.53
N ARG A 581 -8.67 -41.83 -13.50
CA ARG A 581 -9.04 -43.26 -13.53
C ARG A 581 -8.47 -43.99 -14.74
N ARG A 582 -8.37 -43.32 -15.90
CA ARG A 582 -7.77 -43.89 -17.11
C ARG A 582 -6.24 -43.89 -17.11
N ALA A 583 -5.61 -42.93 -16.41
CA ALA A 583 -4.15 -42.79 -16.36
C ALA A 583 -3.47 -43.63 -15.27
N VAL A 584 -4.25 -44.15 -14.32
CA VAL A 584 -3.81 -45.00 -13.21
C VAL A 584 -4.06 -46.45 -13.59
N PRO A 585 -3.02 -47.29 -13.76
CA PRO A 585 -3.20 -48.68 -14.14
C PRO A 585 -3.90 -49.50 -13.05
N ASP A 586 -4.51 -50.62 -13.44
CA ASP A 586 -5.10 -51.56 -12.49
C ASP A 586 -4.08 -51.99 -11.42
N GLY A 587 -4.55 -52.09 -10.17
CA GLY A 587 -3.70 -52.41 -9.01
C GLY A 587 -2.78 -51.27 -8.54
N HIS A 588 -2.84 -50.09 -9.15
CA HIS A 588 -2.17 -48.88 -8.64
C HIS A 588 -3.12 -48.00 -7.83
N THR A 589 -2.54 -47.26 -6.89
CA THR A 589 -3.23 -46.23 -6.10
C THR A 589 -2.80 -44.86 -6.59
N PHE A 590 -3.75 -43.93 -6.67
CA PHE A 590 -3.50 -42.51 -6.90
C PHE A 590 -3.75 -41.72 -5.61
N LYS A 591 -2.83 -40.81 -5.29
CA LYS A 591 -3.02 -39.79 -4.25
C LYS A 591 -2.71 -38.44 -4.85
N GLY A 592 -3.55 -37.45 -4.58
CA GLY A 592 -3.36 -36.08 -5.04
C GLY A 592 -3.89 -35.11 -4.01
N PHE A 593 -3.13 -34.04 -3.74
CA PHE A 593 -3.52 -33.03 -2.76
C PHE A 593 -3.26 -31.62 -3.29
N PRO A 594 -4.30 -30.80 -3.50
CA PRO A 594 -4.15 -29.40 -3.88
C PRO A 594 -3.88 -28.52 -2.65
N ILE A 595 -3.02 -27.52 -2.81
CA ILE A 595 -2.74 -26.50 -1.81
C ILE A 595 -2.68 -25.13 -2.48
N HIS A 596 -3.14 -24.11 -1.77
CA HIS A 596 -3.23 -22.74 -2.25
C HIS A 596 -2.31 -21.82 -1.46
N PHE A 597 -1.59 -20.93 -2.15
CA PHE A 597 -0.69 -19.94 -1.58
C PHE A 597 -0.97 -18.54 -2.15
N LEU A 598 -0.67 -17.52 -1.36
CA LEU A 598 -0.75 -16.10 -1.73
C LEU A 598 0.59 -15.54 -2.24
N HIS A 599 1.61 -16.40 -2.41
CA HIS A 599 2.97 -16.00 -2.77
C HIS A 599 3.59 -16.99 -3.75
N ARG A 600 4.64 -16.55 -4.45
CA ARG A 600 5.38 -17.35 -5.43
C ARG A 600 6.71 -17.92 -4.91
N ASN A 601 7.03 -17.76 -3.62
CA ASN A 601 8.27 -18.27 -3.04
C ASN A 601 8.25 -19.81 -2.94
N ALA A 602 9.04 -20.48 -3.79
CA ALA A 602 9.05 -21.93 -3.88
C ALA A 602 9.52 -22.62 -2.60
N ARG A 603 10.58 -22.13 -1.97
CA ARG A 603 11.14 -22.73 -0.75
C ARG A 603 10.16 -22.64 0.42
N ARG A 604 9.51 -21.48 0.59
CA ARG A 604 8.49 -21.25 1.62
C ARG A 604 7.26 -22.14 1.38
N ALA A 605 6.82 -22.25 0.13
CA ALA A 605 5.70 -23.13 -0.24
C ALA A 605 6.05 -24.60 0.02
N PHE A 606 7.22 -25.07 -0.41
CA PHE A 606 7.68 -26.45 -0.21
C PHE A 606 7.82 -26.82 1.27
N SER A 607 8.42 -25.95 2.09
CA SER A 607 8.50 -26.14 3.54
C SER A 607 7.10 -26.25 4.18
N THR A 608 6.13 -25.49 3.68
CA THR A 608 4.74 -25.59 4.15
C THR A 608 4.09 -26.89 3.70
N CYS A 609 4.34 -27.35 2.48
CA CYS A 609 3.88 -28.65 2.00
C CYS A 609 4.42 -29.79 2.87
N LEU A 610 5.70 -29.80 3.24
CA LEU A 610 6.28 -30.85 4.09
C LEU A 610 5.69 -30.89 5.50
N ARG A 611 5.09 -29.80 5.99
CA ARG A 611 4.35 -29.79 7.28
C ARG A 611 2.92 -30.31 7.17
N SER A 612 2.39 -30.45 5.96
CA SER A 612 1.07 -31.04 5.72
C SER A 612 1.22 -32.56 5.62
N PRO A 613 0.54 -33.35 6.47
CA PRO A 613 0.67 -34.81 6.45
C PRO A 613 0.28 -35.40 5.09
N PHE A 614 -0.69 -34.81 4.40
CA PHE A 614 -1.13 -35.26 3.07
C PHE A 614 -0.07 -35.05 1.99
N CYS A 615 0.59 -33.88 2.00
CA CYS A 615 1.66 -33.60 1.05
C CYS A 615 2.90 -34.42 1.36
N GLU A 616 3.28 -34.52 2.64
CA GLU A 616 4.40 -35.34 3.10
C GLU A 616 4.20 -36.80 2.68
N GLU A 617 3.02 -37.38 2.88
CA GLU A 617 2.71 -38.75 2.47
C GLU A 617 2.89 -38.97 0.95
N ILE A 618 2.51 -37.99 0.13
CA ILE A 618 2.67 -38.04 -1.33
C ILE A 618 4.15 -37.89 -1.71
N ILE A 619 4.84 -36.88 -1.15
CA ILE A 619 6.24 -36.56 -1.47
C ILE A 619 7.18 -37.67 -1.00
N CYS A 620 6.93 -38.25 0.17
CA CYS A 620 7.72 -39.32 0.78
C CYS A 620 7.19 -40.72 0.42
N CYS A 621 6.25 -40.81 -0.53
CA CYS A 621 5.62 -42.07 -0.93
C CYS A 621 6.67 -43.13 -1.30
N ARG A 622 6.48 -44.33 -0.73
CA ARG A 622 7.25 -45.55 -0.96
C ARG A 622 6.34 -46.62 -1.54
N GLY A 623 6.89 -47.45 -2.42
CA GLY A 623 6.18 -48.56 -3.06
C GLY A 623 6.86 -48.97 -4.36
N ASP A 624 6.23 -49.90 -5.06
CA ASP A 624 6.70 -50.30 -6.38
C ASP A 624 6.16 -49.32 -7.43
N HIS A 625 6.97 -49.04 -8.45
CA HIS A 625 6.58 -48.20 -9.58
C HIS A 625 6.05 -46.80 -9.18
N VAL A 626 6.59 -46.21 -8.11
CA VAL A 626 6.22 -44.84 -7.69
C VAL A 626 6.54 -43.85 -8.81
N ARG A 627 5.52 -43.13 -9.26
CA ARG A 627 5.60 -42.02 -10.21
C ARG A 627 5.01 -40.77 -9.56
N LEU A 628 5.79 -39.70 -9.56
CA LEU A 628 5.41 -38.41 -8.97
C LEU A 628 4.95 -37.45 -10.05
N ALA A 629 4.00 -36.60 -9.68
CA ALA A 629 3.52 -35.51 -10.50
C ALA A 629 3.40 -34.26 -9.64
N VAL A 630 3.74 -33.12 -10.23
CA VAL A 630 3.50 -31.81 -9.64
C VAL A 630 2.99 -30.90 -10.72
N ARG A 631 1.94 -30.15 -10.41
CA ARG A 631 1.42 -29.12 -11.29
C ARG A 631 1.25 -27.83 -10.51
N VAL A 632 1.60 -26.72 -11.15
CA VAL A 632 1.46 -25.39 -10.57
C VAL A 632 0.64 -24.53 -11.51
N ARG A 633 -0.28 -23.75 -10.94
CA ARG A 633 -1.07 -22.74 -11.65
C ARG A 633 -1.02 -21.43 -10.88
N VAL A 634 -0.40 -20.43 -11.48
CA VAL A 634 -0.40 -19.05 -11.01
C VAL A 634 -1.51 -18.30 -11.74
N CYS A 635 -2.50 -17.80 -11.00
CA CYS A 635 -3.54 -16.91 -11.51
C CYS A 635 -3.22 -15.49 -11.05
N VAL A 636 -3.10 -14.56 -11.99
CA VAL A 636 -2.67 -13.19 -11.71
C VAL A 636 -3.87 -12.25 -11.75
N TYR A 637 -3.94 -11.40 -10.73
CA TYR A 637 -4.94 -10.37 -10.50
C TYR A 637 -4.29 -8.99 -10.55
N PRO A 638 -5.09 -7.91 -10.50
CA PRO A 638 -4.54 -6.55 -10.48
C PRO A 638 -3.51 -6.36 -9.37
N GLU A 639 -2.63 -5.37 -9.54
CA GLU A 639 -1.50 -5.12 -8.61
C GLU A 639 -0.48 -6.26 -8.50
N ASP A 640 -0.36 -7.12 -9.52
CA ASP A 640 0.51 -8.31 -9.51
C ASP A 640 0.18 -9.31 -8.37
N VAL A 641 -1.03 -9.21 -7.78
CA VAL A 641 -1.53 -10.14 -6.77
C VAL A 641 -1.77 -11.50 -7.41
N CYS A 642 -1.38 -12.58 -6.74
CA CYS A 642 -1.43 -13.92 -7.31
C CYS A 642 -2.15 -14.92 -6.41
N ALA A 643 -3.00 -15.76 -7.00
CA ALA A 643 -3.40 -17.04 -6.43
C ALA A 643 -2.50 -18.13 -7.00
N VAL A 644 -1.77 -18.83 -6.14
CA VAL A 644 -0.86 -19.91 -6.54
C VAL A 644 -1.44 -21.24 -6.08
N TRP A 645 -1.91 -22.02 -7.04
CA TRP A 645 -2.36 -23.38 -6.82
C TRP A 645 -1.23 -24.35 -7.13
N LEU A 646 -0.99 -25.27 -6.21
CA LEU A 646 0.00 -26.33 -6.35
C LEU A 646 -0.66 -27.66 -6.01
N MET A 647 -0.44 -28.68 -6.83
CA MET A 647 -0.94 -30.02 -6.54
C MET A 647 0.19 -31.01 -6.70
N PHE A 648 0.53 -31.68 -5.60
CA PHE A 648 1.36 -32.89 -5.64
C PHE A 648 0.46 -34.09 -5.84
N ALA A 649 0.93 -35.02 -6.65
CA ALA A 649 0.30 -36.32 -6.80
C ALA A 649 1.33 -37.43 -6.96
N CYS A 650 0.93 -38.64 -6.60
CA CYS A 650 1.68 -39.84 -6.90
C CYS A 650 0.74 -40.93 -7.42
N LYS A 651 1.26 -41.79 -8.29
CA LYS A 651 0.70 -43.11 -8.54
C LYS A 651 1.74 -44.17 -8.22
N TYR A 652 1.32 -45.24 -7.58
CA TYR A 652 2.22 -46.30 -7.13
C TYR A 652 1.46 -47.61 -7.01
N ARG A 653 2.17 -48.73 -7.09
CA ARG A 653 1.60 -50.04 -6.78
C ARG A 653 1.83 -50.31 -5.29
N SER A 654 0.74 -50.54 -4.56
CA SER A 654 0.83 -50.88 -3.15
C SER A 654 1.53 -52.23 -2.99
N VAL A 655 2.58 -52.27 -2.18
CA VAL A 655 3.20 -53.51 -1.73
C VAL A 655 2.47 -53.87 -0.44
N LEU A 656 1.48 -54.74 -0.55
CA LEU A 656 0.86 -55.38 0.63
C LEU A 656 1.79 -56.47 1.15
#